data_AF-A0AAJ5VPG6-F1
#
_entry.id   AF-A0AAJ5VPG6-F1
#
_cell.length_a   1.000
_cell.length_b   1.000
_cell.length_c   1.000
_cell.angle_alpha   90.00
_cell.angle_beta   90.00
_cell.angle_gamma   90.00
#
_symmetry.space_group_name_H-M   'P 1'
#
loop_
_entity.id
_entity.type
_entity.pdbx_description
1 polymer ?
#
loop_
_entity_poly.entity_id
_entity_poly.type
_entity_poly.pdbx_seq_one_letter_code
_entity_poly.pdbx_strand_id
1 'polypeptide(L)'
;MTIADLVAAPGRQQAALKTLAHVEFQLRVLGLLCAAAAGKPSSLTTPGSLDVWSRYITLHRGSLNCDNCESAALDVADSINTEVATGTSVRQMRNQVFHGGPDPENVDLDALHGVVSANAAHIVAIHAHRHVTQLEPFFILINGELAALHDYSEGSATYWPRRGVVTDTTQRETLEALQKLGLQGGDRLLESFALDIQKDLRGFAERDSIQTLVAPPQPIVVRWDLRTSGGTLPRVDRFELNADHSRVWKSESGPKPYKAFLADICNWELLKERLLEELEEQVADESLIREELFPDLKQHVPDVSARVRVADGPFGDGSDVTITQACERITALTSIYSSYTNLITLTGEAGSGKTHSLLQFARESLCSGSELDPLAIYISSSGASANSLDTLLDARMARTRILDKSSVLALCRAGLAILVIDGFDELLGFRTYDNPLSGLKPILDALRGRGTVILSARSSYSEARLRQDLETHTTLDWPPYVTTLELLPWRPEQLRELTHQLPVDASRVGMSPETRQMLTTPFFCLAFAAWARTEQSLEFLQFVVETYLQRERRKLTGQGGVELFGSGVLADIFSEVAELIARNAVAEVSEEDLELAASQALGRDLTKEEKRRLIALCGMSAEWAEDELSFKFTHLAIAEQFLARQVARLPLDQAVSLLFSVAISGLCAQLIVSIWRTERGDVPTELITALQQRVTTVEPYDQRLPGAISLGELWAKVHGAEDGPRAARRITVELLELGGSGRISLEEAHIQNLVVGPGVELRLTSSHIDRLDLSKASGAALVGDSYEQVLELLTQSELAVGQSRIKHALGIAEDTAEDVSEIDNYFKSNIALARGPIIVNSREFAPDDNRLNWIRAYGLDAWQDFVRRMQDEGKITLEKVNASGRLKVRIRLTEKLDEQ
;
A
#
# COMPACT_ATOMS: atom_id res chain seq x y z
N MET A 1 54.01 -29.24 -2.01
CA MET A 1 52.54 -29.20 -2.15
C MET A 1 52.20 -28.98 -3.61
N THR A 2 51.15 -29.63 -4.09
CA THR A 2 50.75 -29.72 -5.50
C THR A 2 49.49 -28.87 -5.77
N ILE A 3 49.11 -28.66 -7.04
CA ILE A 3 47.80 -28.08 -7.38
C ILE A 3 46.66 -28.85 -6.69
N ALA A 4 46.80 -30.17 -6.49
CA ALA A 4 45.83 -30.97 -5.74
C ALA A 4 45.68 -30.52 -4.29
N ASP A 5 46.76 -30.07 -3.65
CA ASP A 5 46.68 -29.51 -2.29
C ASP A 5 45.99 -28.16 -2.28
N LEU A 6 46.10 -27.36 -3.35
CA LEU A 6 45.54 -26.01 -3.48
C LEU A 6 44.02 -26.03 -3.68
N VAL A 7 43.51 -26.95 -4.52
CA VAL A 7 42.08 -27.02 -4.87
C VAL A 7 41.28 -28.06 -4.07
N ALA A 8 41.93 -28.80 -3.18
CA ALA A 8 41.24 -29.86 -2.45
C ALA A 8 40.08 -29.32 -1.59
N ALA A 9 38.96 -30.03 -1.65
CA ALA A 9 37.73 -29.68 -0.96
C ALA A 9 37.95 -29.38 0.54
N PRO A 10 37.20 -28.42 1.11
CA PRO A 10 37.19 -28.20 2.54
C PRO A 10 36.59 -29.41 3.28
N GLY A 11 36.84 -29.54 4.58
CA GLY A 11 36.21 -30.59 5.38
C GLY A 11 34.69 -30.42 5.41
N ARG A 12 33.93 -31.54 5.42
CA ARG A 12 32.45 -31.56 5.38
C ARG A 12 31.74 -30.79 6.50
N GLN A 13 32.46 -30.42 7.56
CA GLN A 13 31.93 -29.66 8.71
C GLN A 13 32.04 -28.13 8.55
N GLN A 14 32.46 -27.60 7.39
CA GLN A 14 32.58 -26.16 7.17
C GLN A 14 31.23 -25.51 6.79
N ALA A 15 31.06 -24.24 7.20
CA ALA A 15 29.87 -23.45 6.89
C ALA A 15 29.68 -23.24 5.36
N ALA A 16 28.42 -23.15 4.92
CA ALA A 16 28.03 -22.99 3.51
C ALA A 16 28.79 -21.86 2.80
N LEU A 17 28.93 -20.70 3.47
CA LEU A 17 29.68 -19.54 2.98
C LEU A 17 31.13 -19.87 2.59
N LYS A 18 31.83 -20.64 3.42
CA LYS A 18 33.23 -21.03 3.15
C LYS A 18 33.32 -21.99 1.97
N THR A 19 32.34 -22.88 1.83
CA THR A 19 32.26 -23.82 0.70
C THR A 19 31.93 -23.09 -0.60
N LEU A 20 31.05 -22.08 -0.59
CA LEU A 20 30.77 -21.19 -1.72
C LEU A 20 32.01 -20.39 -2.14
N ALA A 21 32.74 -19.81 -1.19
CA ALA A 21 34.02 -19.12 -1.46
C ALA A 21 35.02 -20.05 -2.15
N HIS A 22 34.99 -21.34 -1.81
CA HIS A 22 35.90 -22.33 -2.36
C HIS A 22 35.60 -22.65 -3.83
N VAL A 23 34.33 -22.63 -4.26
CA VAL A 23 33.97 -22.77 -5.68
C VAL A 23 34.58 -21.63 -6.51
N GLU A 24 34.47 -20.39 -6.01
CA GLU A 24 35.09 -19.23 -6.68
C GLU A 24 36.61 -19.36 -6.74
N PHE A 25 37.24 -19.81 -5.65
CA PHE A 25 38.67 -20.03 -5.61
C PHE A 25 39.12 -21.10 -6.62
N GLN A 26 38.37 -22.21 -6.78
CA GLN A 26 38.67 -23.27 -7.74
C GLN A 26 38.53 -22.79 -9.19
N LEU A 27 37.48 -22.03 -9.51
CA LEU A 27 37.31 -21.39 -10.82
C LEU A 27 38.47 -20.45 -11.13
N ARG A 28 38.93 -19.67 -10.15
CA ARG A 28 40.12 -18.84 -10.29
C ARG A 28 41.37 -19.67 -10.60
N VAL A 29 41.63 -20.72 -9.83
CA VAL A 29 42.78 -21.61 -10.07
C VAL A 29 42.74 -22.19 -11.48
N LEU A 30 41.57 -22.67 -11.94
CA LEU A 30 41.44 -23.19 -13.30
C LEU A 30 41.65 -22.11 -14.36
N GLY A 31 41.08 -20.91 -14.18
CA GLY A 31 41.28 -19.80 -15.10
C GLY A 31 42.76 -19.39 -15.22
N LEU A 32 43.49 -19.39 -14.10
CA LEU A 32 44.93 -19.15 -14.08
C LEU A 32 45.71 -20.28 -14.77
N LEU A 33 45.29 -21.54 -14.64
CA LEU A 33 45.88 -22.66 -15.40
C LEU A 33 45.63 -22.53 -16.92
N CYS A 34 44.42 -22.14 -17.34
CA CYS A 34 44.12 -21.85 -18.74
C CYS A 34 44.93 -20.67 -19.28
N ALA A 35 45.17 -19.64 -18.44
CA ALA A 35 46.03 -18.51 -18.78
C ALA A 35 47.49 -18.94 -18.93
N ALA A 36 48.00 -19.76 -18.00
CA ALA A 36 49.35 -20.31 -18.05
C ALA A 36 49.56 -21.21 -19.28
N ALA A 37 48.57 -22.03 -19.65
CA ALA A 37 48.61 -22.87 -20.85
C ALA A 37 48.57 -22.04 -22.15
N ALA A 38 47.86 -20.91 -22.15
CA ALA A 38 47.74 -20.05 -23.34
C ALA A 38 49.04 -19.29 -23.68
N GLY A 39 49.88 -18.99 -22.68
CA GLY A 39 51.20 -18.36 -22.87
C GLY A 39 51.19 -17.00 -23.58
N LYS A 40 50.03 -16.34 -23.68
CA LYS A 40 49.80 -15.07 -24.38
C LYS A 40 49.11 -14.07 -23.46
N PRO A 41 49.20 -12.76 -23.77
CA PRO A 41 48.48 -11.76 -23.00
C PRO A 41 46.99 -12.06 -22.97
N SER A 42 46.40 -12.07 -21.78
CA SER A 42 44.98 -12.33 -21.60
C SER A 42 44.30 -11.14 -20.93
N SER A 43 43.08 -10.82 -21.36
CA SER A 43 42.25 -9.79 -20.75
C SER A 43 41.60 -10.27 -19.46
N LEU A 44 42.37 -10.99 -18.63
CA LEU A 44 41.90 -11.50 -17.35
C LEU A 44 41.98 -10.37 -16.33
N THR A 45 40.83 -9.94 -15.83
CA THR A 45 40.73 -8.88 -14.81
C THR A 45 40.54 -9.52 -13.45
N THR A 46 41.54 -9.39 -12.58
CA THR A 46 41.44 -9.72 -11.15
C THR A 46 41.06 -8.48 -10.35
N PRO A 47 40.20 -8.58 -9.32
CA PRO A 47 39.30 -9.70 -9.01
C PRO A 47 38.09 -9.76 -9.97
N GLY A 48 37.71 -10.96 -10.42
CA GLY A 48 36.55 -11.21 -11.29
C GLY A 48 35.47 -12.06 -10.60
N SER A 49 34.18 -11.85 -10.95
CA SER A 49 33.05 -12.64 -10.44
C SER A 49 33.05 -14.08 -10.97
N LEU A 50 32.22 -14.96 -10.40
CA LEU A 50 32.00 -16.33 -10.89
C LEU A 50 31.72 -16.37 -12.40
N ASP A 51 30.88 -15.45 -12.90
CA ASP A 51 30.53 -15.35 -14.31
C ASP A 51 31.72 -14.96 -15.19
N VAL A 52 32.60 -14.09 -14.69
CA VAL A 52 33.80 -13.66 -15.43
C VAL A 52 34.78 -14.83 -15.54
N TRP A 53 35.00 -15.58 -14.45
CA TRP A 53 35.87 -16.75 -14.46
C TRP A 53 35.31 -17.89 -15.30
N SER A 54 34.03 -18.22 -15.14
CA SER A 54 33.35 -19.22 -15.95
C SER A 54 33.45 -18.88 -17.44
N ARG A 55 33.09 -17.65 -17.84
CA ARG A 55 33.21 -17.19 -19.24
C ARG A 55 34.64 -17.24 -19.75
N TYR A 56 35.61 -16.85 -18.92
CA TYR A 56 37.02 -16.91 -19.29
C TYR A 56 37.47 -18.36 -19.56
N ILE A 57 37.14 -19.28 -18.66
CA ILE A 57 37.45 -20.71 -18.83
C ILE A 57 36.77 -21.24 -20.10
N THR A 58 35.50 -20.92 -20.33
CA THR A 58 34.78 -21.30 -21.54
C THR A 58 35.51 -20.82 -22.81
N LEU A 59 35.97 -19.57 -22.84
CA LEU A 59 36.65 -19.01 -24.02
C LEU A 59 38.07 -19.54 -24.21
N HIS A 60 38.77 -19.85 -23.12
CA HIS A 60 40.19 -20.18 -23.15
C HIS A 60 40.52 -21.64 -22.93
N ARG A 61 39.54 -22.52 -22.68
CA ARG A 61 39.78 -23.98 -22.52
C ARG A 61 40.54 -24.60 -23.69
N GLY A 62 40.36 -24.09 -24.91
CA GLY A 62 41.08 -24.54 -26.11
C GLY A 62 42.61 -24.39 -26.02
N SER A 63 43.13 -23.60 -25.07
CA SER A 63 44.58 -23.53 -24.80
C SER A 63 45.14 -24.81 -24.20
N LEU A 64 44.28 -25.69 -23.65
CA LEU A 64 44.68 -26.98 -23.09
C LEU A 64 45.01 -27.99 -24.19
N ASN A 65 44.56 -27.79 -25.44
CA ASN A 65 44.84 -28.68 -26.59
C ASN A 65 44.57 -30.17 -26.29
N CYS A 66 43.51 -30.47 -25.54
CA CYS A 66 43.14 -31.83 -25.15
C CYS A 66 41.64 -31.91 -24.89
N ASP A 67 40.92 -32.70 -25.70
CA ASP A 67 39.46 -32.82 -25.65
C ASP A 67 38.94 -33.17 -24.25
N ASN A 68 39.62 -34.10 -23.54
CA ASN A 68 39.25 -34.49 -22.18
C ASN A 68 39.41 -33.33 -21.17
N CYS A 69 40.46 -32.51 -21.33
CA CYS A 69 40.71 -31.38 -20.45
C CYS A 69 39.85 -30.17 -20.79
N GLU A 70 39.50 -30.00 -22.07
CA GLU A 70 38.53 -29.01 -22.51
C GLU A 70 37.13 -29.31 -21.97
N SER A 71 36.69 -30.57 -22.05
CA SER A 71 35.42 -31.01 -21.46
C SER A 71 35.42 -30.81 -19.96
N ALA A 72 36.47 -31.27 -19.25
CA ALA A 72 36.57 -31.10 -17.81
C ALA A 72 36.62 -29.62 -17.39
N ALA A 73 37.23 -28.75 -18.19
CA ALA A 73 37.24 -27.31 -17.91
C ALA A 73 35.85 -26.68 -18.11
N LEU A 74 35.09 -27.14 -19.10
CA LEU A 74 33.72 -26.73 -19.32
C LEU A 74 32.80 -27.18 -18.17
N ASP A 75 32.94 -28.42 -17.70
CA ASP A 75 32.19 -28.95 -16.57
C ASP A 75 32.41 -28.10 -15.30
N VAL A 76 33.65 -27.68 -15.03
CA VAL A 76 33.97 -26.78 -13.92
C VAL A 76 33.35 -25.39 -14.13
N ALA A 77 33.40 -24.85 -15.34
CA ALA A 77 32.80 -23.54 -15.65
C ALA A 77 31.28 -23.54 -15.52
N ASP A 78 30.62 -24.65 -15.89
CA ASP A 78 29.16 -24.82 -15.82
C ASP A 78 28.66 -25.20 -14.43
N SER A 79 29.55 -25.66 -13.54
CA SER A 79 29.22 -26.03 -12.15
C SER A 79 28.59 -24.89 -11.33
N ILE A 80 28.77 -23.63 -11.73
CA ILE A 80 28.11 -22.48 -11.08
C ILE A 80 26.58 -22.50 -11.29
N ASN A 81 26.08 -23.26 -12.26
CA ASN A 81 24.64 -23.42 -12.53
C ASN A 81 24.00 -24.57 -11.75
N THR A 82 24.79 -25.37 -11.02
CA THR A 82 24.25 -26.47 -10.23
C THR A 82 23.34 -25.93 -9.13
N GLU A 83 22.13 -26.48 -9.03
CA GLU A 83 21.19 -26.15 -7.95
C GLU A 83 21.71 -26.67 -6.61
N VAL A 84 21.77 -25.78 -5.63
CA VAL A 84 22.19 -26.07 -4.25
C VAL A 84 21.15 -25.65 -3.21
N ALA A 85 20.01 -25.16 -3.67
CA ALA A 85 18.75 -25.04 -2.95
C ALA A 85 17.61 -25.00 -3.97
N THR A 86 16.36 -25.14 -3.54
CA THR A 86 15.19 -25.16 -4.43
C THR A 86 15.17 -23.92 -5.33
N GLY A 87 15.33 -24.11 -6.65
CA GLY A 87 15.35 -23.04 -7.64
C GLY A 87 16.53 -22.06 -7.53
N THR A 88 17.55 -22.38 -6.74
CA THR A 88 18.72 -21.51 -6.51
C THR A 88 20.02 -22.23 -6.83
N SER A 89 20.71 -21.75 -7.87
CA SER A 89 22.04 -22.22 -8.30
C SER A 89 23.17 -21.72 -7.39
N VAL A 90 24.35 -22.36 -7.46
CA VAL A 90 25.58 -21.86 -6.81
C VAL A 90 25.85 -20.40 -7.16
N ARG A 91 25.62 -20.01 -8.42
CA ARG A 91 25.76 -18.64 -8.93
C ARG A 91 24.83 -17.67 -8.19
N GLN A 92 23.54 -17.97 -8.16
CA GLN A 92 22.54 -17.12 -7.49
C GLN A 92 22.79 -17.06 -5.98
N MET A 93 23.09 -18.20 -5.38
CA MET A 93 23.37 -18.32 -3.94
C MET A 93 24.62 -17.52 -3.55
N ARG A 94 25.72 -17.66 -4.29
CA ARG A 94 26.93 -16.87 -4.06
C ARG A 94 26.65 -15.39 -4.24
N ASN A 95 25.95 -14.98 -5.29
CA ASN A 95 25.65 -13.57 -5.51
C ASN A 95 24.75 -13.00 -4.40
N GLN A 96 23.76 -13.75 -3.92
CA GLN A 96 22.95 -13.37 -2.77
C GLN A 96 23.83 -13.14 -1.53
N VAL A 97 24.68 -14.10 -1.17
CA VAL A 97 25.45 -14.06 0.08
C VAL A 97 26.62 -13.06 0.03
N PHE A 98 27.38 -13.02 -1.07
CA PHE A 98 28.55 -12.14 -1.22
C PHE A 98 28.18 -10.70 -1.63
N HIS A 99 26.91 -10.43 -1.91
CA HIS A 99 26.37 -9.07 -2.07
C HIS A 99 25.50 -8.64 -0.87
N GLY A 100 25.71 -9.25 0.31
CA GLY A 100 25.12 -8.80 1.58
C GLY A 100 23.68 -9.25 1.82
N GLY A 101 23.19 -10.23 1.07
CA GLY A 101 21.94 -10.92 1.37
C GLY A 101 22.04 -11.79 2.63
N PRO A 102 20.89 -12.25 3.16
CA PRO A 102 20.86 -13.08 4.37
C PRO A 102 21.65 -14.38 4.19
N ASP A 103 22.14 -14.94 5.29
CA ASP A 103 22.74 -16.27 5.29
C ASP A 103 21.72 -17.26 4.67
N PRO A 104 22.17 -18.14 3.77
CA PRO A 104 21.24 -18.91 2.97
C PRO A 104 20.61 -20.02 3.81
N GLU A 105 19.29 -19.95 3.96
CA GLU A 105 18.50 -21.01 4.60
C GLU A 105 18.24 -22.14 3.60
N ASN A 106 18.29 -23.39 4.06
CA ASN A 106 18.05 -24.60 3.25
C ASN A 106 19.07 -24.91 2.14
N VAL A 107 20.35 -24.55 2.32
CA VAL A 107 21.42 -25.01 1.40
C VAL A 107 21.58 -26.52 1.50
N ASP A 108 21.50 -27.20 0.36
CA ASP A 108 21.96 -28.58 0.20
C ASP A 108 23.50 -28.61 0.23
N LEU A 109 24.03 -28.78 1.45
CA LEU A 109 25.47 -28.84 1.70
C LEU A 109 26.12 -30.04 1.01
N ASP A 110 25.40 -31.14 0.79
CA ASP A 110 25.91 -32.32 0.11
C ASP A 110 26.05 -32.06 -1.39
N ALA A 111 25.07 -31.41 -2.02
CA ALA A 111 25.15 -30.95 -3.40
C ALA A 111 26.30 -29.94 -3.60
N LEU A 112 26.40 -28.94 -2.72
CA LEU A 112 27.46 -27.93 -2.79
C LEU A 112 28.86 -28.55 -2.57
N HIS A 113 28.99 -29.50 -1.64
CA HIS A 113 30.24 -30.24 -1.44
C HIS A 113 30.57 -31.17 -2.61
N GLY A 114 29.54 -31.71 -3.27
CA GLY A 114 29.65 -32.46 -4.51
C GLY A 114 30.27 -31.62 -5.63
N VAL A 115 29.79 -30.39 -5.83
CA VAL A 115 30.35 -29.41 -6.79
C VAL A 115 31.83 -29.16 -6.51
N VAL A 116 32.17 -28.82 -5.27
CA VAL A 116 33.57 -28.53 -4.89
C VAL A 116 34.49 -29.74 -5.09
N SER A 117 34.01 -30.94 -4.77
CA SER A 117 34.79 -32.18 -4.91
C SER A 117 34.99 -32.56 -6.38
N ALA A 118 33.95 -32.43 -7.20
CA ALA A 118 34.03 -32.64 -8.64
C ALA A 118 35.01 -31.64 -9.28
N ASN A 119 34.89 -30.36 -8.95
CA ASN A 119 35.78 -29.31 -9.47
C ASN A 119 37.25 -29.59 -9.11
N ALA A 120 37.54 -29.99 -7.87
CA ALA A 120 38.89 -30.36 -7.46
C ALA A 120 39.44 -31.52 -8.31
N ALA A 121 38.64 -32.58 -8.54
CA ALA A 121 39.05 -33.74 -9.32
C ALA A 121 39.35 -33.36 -10.79
N HIS A 122 38.49 -32.56 -11.41
CA HIS A 122 38.68 -32.06 -12.78
C HIS A 122 39.94 -31.20 -12.90
N ILE A 123 40.16 -30.25 -11.98
CA ILE A 123 41.35 -29.38 -12.01
C ILE A 123 42.64 -30.19 -11.82
N VAL A 124 42.64 -31.18 -10.93
CA VAL A 124 43.79 -32.07 -10.72
C VAL A 124 44.08 -32.92 -11.96
N ALA A 125 43.05 -33.45 -12.62
CA ALA A 125 43.20 -34.21 -13.86
C ALA A 125 43.77 -33.34 -14.99
N ILE A 126 43.26 -32.12 -15.16
CA ILE A 126 43.77 -31.15 -16.13
C ILE A 126 45.25 -30.84 -15.88
N HIS A 127 45.63 -30.59 -14.63
CA HIS A 127 47.03 -30.33 -14.29
C HIS A 127 47.92 -31.57 -14.53
N ALA A 128 47.43 -32.78 -14.26
CA ALA A 128 48.18 -34.03 -14.45
C ALA A 128 48.55 -34.29 -15.93
N HIS A 129 47.78 -33.76 -16.87
CA HIS A 129 48.07 -33.83 -18.31
C HIS A 129 49.20 -32.89 -18.77
N ARG A 130 49.75 -32.05 -17.88
CA ARG A 130 50.93 -31.20 -18.10
C ARG A 130 50.80 -30.20 -19.26
N HIS A 131 49.62 -29.64 -19.44
CA HIS A 131 49.37 -28.55 -20.40
C HIS A 131 50.10 -27.24 -20.02
N VAL A 132 50.42 -27.08 -18.74
CA VAL A 132 51.15 -25.92 -18.22
C VAL A 132 52.60 -26.34 -17.95
N THR A 133 53.56 -25.71 -18.64
CA THR A 133 55.00 -25.99 -18.50
C THR A 133 55.66 -25.18 -17.38
N GLN A 134 55.11 -24.01 -17.06
CA GLN A 134 55.57 -23.13 -15.99
C GLN A 134 54.37 -22.55 -15.24
N LEU A 135 54.35 -22.71 -13.92
CA LEU A 135 53.27 -22.22 -13.06
C LEU A 135 53.48 -20.75 -12.67
N GLU A 136 54.73 -20.29 -12.62
CA GLU A 136 55.05 -18.88 -12.41
C GLU A 136 54.74 -18.05 -13.66
N PRO A 137 54.29 -16.80 -13.52
CA PRO A 137 54.10 -16.07 -12.26
C PRO A 137 52.74 -16.31 -11.58
N PHE A 138 51.85 -17.13 -12.14
CA PHE A 138 50.48 -17.29 -11.64
C PHE A 138 50.36 -18.06 -10.32
N PHE A 139 51.31 -18.95 -10.05
CA PHE A 139 51.41 -19.67 -8.79
C PHE A 139 52.86 -19.64 -8.28
N ILE A 140 53.01 -19.33 -7.00
CA ILE A 140 54.32 -19.26 -6.33
C ILE A 140 54.29 -20.05 -5.02
N LEU A 141 55.47 -20.38 -4.49
CA LEU A 141 55.60 -20.98 -3.16
C LEU A 141 55.76 -19.88 -2.10
N ILE A 142 54.82 -19.81 -1.15
CA ILE A 142 54.89 -18.93 0.02
C ILE A 142 54.99 -19.82 1.26
N ASN A 143 56.10 -19.71 2.00
CA ASN A 143 56.36 -20.51 3.19
C ASN A 143 56.25 -22.03 2.97
N GLY A 144 56.58 -22.50 1.75
CA GLY A 144 56.51 -23.92 1.38
C GLY A 144 55.13 -24.40 0.90
N GLU A 145 54.11 -23.54 0.91
CA GLU A 145 52.77 -23.83 0.36
C GLU A 145 52.58 -23.14 -1.00
N LEU A 146 51.86 -23.79 -1.92
CA LEU A 146 51.54 -23.20 -3.22
C LEU A 146 50.41 -22.18 -3.05
N ALA A 147 50.57 -20.99 -3.61
CA ALA A 147 49.60 -19.91 -3.56
C ALA A 147 49.24 -19.45 -4.97
N ALA A 148 47.97 -19.15 -5.21
CA ALA A 148 47.46 -18.64 -6.49
C ALA A 148 47.46 -17.12 -6.51
N LEU A 149 47.78 -16.53 -7.66
CA LEU A 149 47.64 -15.09 -7.88
C LEU A 149 46.20 -14.65 -7.61
N HIS A 150 46.04 -13.71 -6.70
CA HIS A 150 44.74 -13.10 -6.38
C HIS A 150 44.54 -11.81 -7.14
N ASP A 151 45.54 -10.92 -7.05
CA ASP A 151 45.52 -9.61 -7.68
C ASP A 151 46.96 -9.10 -7.86
N TYR A 152 47.18 -8.09 -8.70
CA TYR A 152 48.47 -7.43 -8.81
C TYR A 152 48.42 -6.04 -9.43
N SER A 153 49.42 -5.23 -9.13
CA SER A 153 49.62 -3.86 -9.60
C SER A 153 51.03 -3.68 -10.16
N GLU A 154 51.39 -2.45 -10.56
CA GLU A 154 52.77 -2.13 -10.94
C GLU A 154 53.78 -2.33 -9.80
N GLY A 155 53.34 -2.26 -8.54
CA GLY A 155 54.21 -2.27 -7.36
C GLY A 155 54.15 -3.54 -6.49
N SER A 156 53.13 -4.38 -6.65
CA SER A 156 52.93 -5.58 -5.81
C SER A 156 52.05 -6.62 -6.50
N ALA A 157 52.21 -7.89 -6.12
CA ALA A 157 51.32 -8.97 -6.52
C ALA A 157 50.88 -9.74 -5.27
N THR A 158 49.57 -9.92 -5.13
CA THR A 158 48.94 -10.55 -3.98
C THR A 158 48.64 -12.00 -4.30
N TYR A 159 49.05 -12.92 -3.41
CA TYR A 159 48.87 -14.35 -3.58
C TYR A 159 48.10 -14.98 -2.41
N TRP A 160 47.19 -15.89 -2.74
CA TRP A 160 46.33 -16.60 -1.80
C TRP A 160 46.76 -18.07 -1.67
N PRO A 161 47.30 -18.50 -0.52
CA PRO A 161 47.44 -19.92 -0.22
C PRO A 161 46.06 -20.53 0.07
N ARG A 162 45.94 -21.87 0.01
CA ARG A 162 44.69 -22.54 0.41
C ARG A 162 44.36 -22.29 1.88
N ARG A 163 45.38 -22.20 2.74
CA ARG A 163 45.26 -21.97 4.18
C ARG A 163 46.25 -20.90 4.59
N GLY A 164 45.84 -19.98 5.45
CA GLY A 164 46.71 -18.94 5.97
C GLY A 164 46.42 -17.57 5.39
N VAL A 165 47.36 -16.65 5.63
CA VAL A 165 47.19 -15.23 5.34
C VAL A 165 47.61 -14.93 3.90
N VAL A 166 46.84 -14.07 3.26
CA VAL A 166 47.17 -13.43 1.99
C VAL A 166 48.58 -12.82 2.08
N THR A 167 49.41 -13.04 1.08
CA THR A 167 50.79 -12.54 1.08
C THR A 167 51.05 -11.72 -0.17
N ASP A 168 51.55 -10.50 0.03
CA ASP A 168 52.00 -9.64 -1.05
C ASP A 168 53.48 -9.90 -1.35
N THR A 169 53.79 -10.06 -2.63
CA THR A 169 55.17 -10.09 -3.13
C THR A 169 55.46 -8.82 -3.92
N THR A 170 56.64 -8.26 -3.67
CA THR A 170 57.20 -7.15 -4.45
C THR A 170 58.39 -7.62 -5.28
N GLN A 171 58.50 -8.94 -5.51
CA GLN A 171 59.58 -9.51 -6.31
C GLN A 171 59.49 -8.99 -7.74
N ARG A 172 60.53 -8.26 -8.14
CA ARG A 172 60.59 -7.56 -9.43
C ARG A 172 60.41 -8.51 -10.63
N GLU A 173 61.00 -9.70 -10.56
CA GLU A 173 60.90 -10.70 -11.63
C GLU A 173 59.45 -11.18 -11.84
N THR A 174 58.70 -11.37 -10.75
CA THR A 174 57.28 -11.75 -10.78
C THR A 174 56.43 -10.63 -11.38
N LEU A 175 56.66 -9.38 -10.96
CA LEU A 175 55.91 -8.22 -11.47
C LEU A 175 56.21 -7.96 -12.95
N GLU A 176 57.47 -8.03 -13.37
CA GLU A 176 57.85 -7.89 -14.78
C GLU A 176 57.26 -9.02 -15.64
N ALA A 177 57.17 -10.25 -15.11
CA ALA A 177 56.54 -11.37 -15.80
C ALA A 177 55.02 -11.16 -15.95
N LEU A 178 54.33 -10.70 -14.90
CA LEU A 178 52.90 -10.40 -14.95
C LEU A 178 52.59 -9.24 -15.91
N GLN A 179 53.39 -8.17 -15.88
CA GLN A 179 53.26 -7.03 -16.79
C GLN A 179 53.43 -7.43 -18.27
N LYS A 180 54.38 -8.33 -18.59
CA LYS A 180 54.56 -8.86 -19.95
C LYS A 180 53.36 -9.68 -20.44
N LEU A 181 52.59 -10.25 -19.52
CA LEU A 181 51.37 -11.00 -19.80
C LEU A 181 50.13 -10.10 -19.93
N GLY A 182 50.27 -8.78 -19.80
CA GLY A 182 49.21 -7.82 -20.12
C GLY A 182 47.92 -7.98 -19.32
N LEU A 183 47.95 -8.69 -18.19
CA LEU A 183 46.82 -8.78 -17.28
C LEU A 183 46.67 -7.36 -16.68
N GLN A 184 45.48 -6.77 -16.58
CA GLN A 184 45.35 -5.45 -15.93
C GLN A 184 44.64 -5.62 -14.59
N GLY A 185 45.39 -5.55 -13.50
CA GLY A 185 44.87 -5.29 -12.16
C GLY A 185 44.90 -3.78 -11.91
N GLY A 186 43.87 -3.08 -12.38
CA GLY A 186 43.51 -1.79 -11.83
C GLY A 186 42.63 -2.06 -10.61
N ASP A 187 42.96 -1.44 -9.48
CA ASP A 187 42.13 -1.48 -8.27
C ASP A 187 40.79 -0.78 -8.57
N ARG A 188 39.87 -1.52 -9.21
CA ARG A 188 38.58 -1.01 -9.70
C ARG A 188 37.78 -0.34 -8.58
N LEU A 189 37.99 -0.74 -7.33
CA LEU A 189 37.34 -0.14 -6.18
C LEU A 189 37.95 1.23 -5.86
N LEU A 190 39.27 1.36 -5.91
CA LEU A 190 39.97 2.64 -5.75
C LEU A 190 39.67 3.59 -6.93
N GLU A 191 39.67 3.10 -8.17
CA GLU A 191 39.28 3.87 -9.35
C GLU A 191 37.81 4.29 -9.31
N SER A 192 36.90 3.37 -8.92
CA SER A 192 35.48 3.68 -8.73
C SER A 192 35.27 4.71 -7.62
N PHE A 193 36.00 4.60 -6.51
CA PHE A 193 35.94 5.60 -5.43
C PHE A 193 36.49 6.95 -5.88
N ALA A 194 37.58 6.99 -6.64
CA ALA A 194 38.13 8.22 -7.21
C ALA A 194 37.13 8.91 -8.16
N LEU A 195 36.41 8.14 -8.98
CA LEU A 195 35.33 8.64 -9.84
C LEU A 195 34.14 9.16 -9.02
N ASP A 196 33.75 8.45 -7.96
CA ASP A 196 32.69 8.90 -7.05
C ASP A 196 33.06 10.22 -6.37
N ILE A 197 34.29 10.36 -5.85
CA ILE A 197 34.79 11.61 -5.26
C ILE A 197 34.74 12.74 -6.29
N GLN A 198 35.24 12.50 -7.51
CA GLN A 198 35.21 13.51 -8.57
C GLN A 198 33.77 13.94 -8.88
N LYS A 199 32.82 13.00 -8.91
CA LYS A 199 31.40 13.29 -9.17
C LYS A 199 30.77 14.07 -8.02
N ASP A 200 31.00 13.66 -6.78
CA ASP A 200 30.46 14.30 -5.58
C ASP A 200 30.97 15.74 -5.45
N LEU A 201 32.25 15.98 -5.75
CA LEU A 201 32.87 17.29 -5.67
C LEU A 201 32.40 18.28 -6.74
N ARG A 202 31.84 17.83 -7.87
CA ARG A 202 31.39 18.74 -8.96
C ARG A 202 30.36 19.77 -8.49
N GLY A 203 29.52 19.43 -7.52
CA GLY A 203 28.56 20.38 -6.94
C GLY A 203 29.19 21.40 -6.00
N PHE A 204 30.39 21.12 -5.48
CA PHE A 204 31.07 21.99 -4.50
C PHE A 204 32.24 22.76 -5.10
N ALA A 205 32.77 22.31 -6.23
CA ALA A 205 33.99 22.85 -6.84
C ALA A 205 33.71 23.96 -7.88
N GLU A 206 34.70 24.83 -8.08
CA GLU A 206 34.73 25.72 -9.25
C GLU A 206 34.85 24.89 -10.54
N ARG A 207 34.28 25.38 -11.65
CA ARG A 207 34.25 24.63 -12.91
C ARG A 207 35.65 24.18 -13.33
N ASP A 208 35.78 22.90 -13.63
CA ASP A 208 37.01 22.25 -14.11
C ASP A 208 38.23 22.36 -13.16
N SER A 209 38.02 22.70 -11.89
CA SER A 209 39.10 22.84 -10.90
C SER A 209 39.56 21.51 -10.27
N ILE A 210 38.77 20.43 -10.43
CA ILE A 210 39.01 19.14 -9.76
C ILE A 210 40.09 18.35 -10.49
N GLN A 211 41.20 18.11 -9.81
CA GLN A 211 42.29 17.24 -10.24
C GLN A 211 42.43 16.07 -9.27
N THR A 212 41.97 14.89 -9.69
CA THR A 212 42.10 13.64 -8.93
C THR A 212 43.38 12.92 -9.34
N LEU A 213 44.28 12.72 -8.39
CA LEU A 213 45.52 11.98 -8.56
C LEU A 213 45.38 10.63 -7.85
N VAL A 214 45.46 9.54 -8.62
CA VAL A 214 45.46 8.17 -8.12
C VAL A 214 46.82 7.57 -8.44
N ALA A 215 47.57 7.17 -7.41
CA ALA A 215 48.85 6.50 -7.57
C ALA A 215 48.89 5.31 -6.61
N PRO A 216 48.46 4.11 -7.02
CA PRO A 216 48.53 2.92 -6.17
C PRO A 216 49.98 2.70 -5.68
N PRO A 217 50.24 2.35 -4.40
CA PRO A 217 49.35 2.07 -3.28
C PRO A 217 49.03 3.30 -2.38
N GLN A 218 49.14 4.52 -2.91
CA GLN A 218 48.96 5.77 -2.18
C GLN A 218 47.47 6.19 -2.08
N PRO A 219 47.10 7.01 -1.07
CA PRO A 219 45.78 7.65 -0.98
C PRO A 219 45.37 8.35 -2.27
N ILE A 220 44.06 8.37 -2.56
CA ILE A 220 43.48 9.25 -3.57
C ILE A 220 43.68 10.68 -3.10
N VAL A 221 44.44 11.47 -3.86
CA VAL A 221 44.68 12.88 -3.55
C VAL A 221 43.87 13.73 -4.52
N VAL A 222 43.02 14.60 -4.00
CA VAL A 222 42.22 15.52 -4.82
C VAL A 222 42.64 16.94 -4.55
N ARG A 223 43.02 17.66 -5.60
CA ARG A 223 43.25 19.11 -5.58
C ARG A 223 42.09 19.78 -6.29
N TRP A 224 41.47 20.76 -5.64
CA TRP A 224 40.24 21.38 -6.17
C TRP A 224 40.00 22.72 -5.49
N ASP A 225 39.17 23.56 -6.13
CA ASP A 225 38.81 24.87 -5.60
C ASP A 225 37.37 24.81 -5.07
N LEU A 226 37.20 24.87 -3.75
CA LEU A 226 35.90 24.88 -3.08
C LEU A 226 35.19 26.23 -3.32
N ARG A 227 33.95 26.19 -3.83
CA ARG A 227 33.10 27.38 -3.92
C ARG A 227 32.61 27.78 -2.53
N THR A 228 32.80 29.04 -2.19
CA THR A 228 32.26 29.65 -0.97
C THR A 228 31.54 30.94 -1.32
N SER A 229 30.75 31.49 -0.39
CA SER A 229 30.09 32.79 -0.58
C SER A 229 31.07 33.95 -0.81
N GLY A 230 32.34 33.81 -0.39
CA GLY A 230 33.40 34.81 -0.55
C GLY A 230 34.33 34.59 -1.75
N GLY A 231 34.07 33.61 -2.61
CA GLY A 231 34.94 33.22 -3.73
C GLY A 231 35.40 31.77 -3.64
N THR A 232 36.54 31.43 -4.23
CA THR A 232 37.08 30.07 -4.28
C THR A 232 38.19 29.84 -3.26
N LEU A 233 38.16 28.72 -2.54
CA LEU A 233 39.20 28.30 -1.60
C LEU A 233 39.94 27.07 -2.13
N PRO A 234 41.23 27.15 -2.46
CA PRO A 234 42.00 25.99 -2.91
C PRO A 234 42.16 24.98 -1.76
N ARG A 235 41.87 23.71 -2.03
CA ARG A 235 41.94 22.60 -1.06
C ARG A 235 42.68 21.41 -1.63
N VAL A 236 43.27 20.63 -0.72
CA VAL A 236 43.90 19.34 -1.02
C VAL A 236 43.41 18.32 0.00
N ASP A 237 42.59 17.39 -0.46
CA ASP A 237 42.01 16.35 0.38
C ASP A 237 42.58 14.98 0.01
N ARG A 238 42.70 14.09 1.01
CA ARG A 238 43.27 12.75 0.86
C ARG A 238 42.26 11.71 1.32
N PHE A 239 42.06 10.69 0.50
CA PHE A 239 41.10 9.63 0.76
C PHE A 239 41.74 8.25 0.64
N GLU A 240 41.26 7.31 1.46
CA GLU A 240 41.71 5.92 1.45
C GLU A 240 40.53 4.96 1.52
N LEU A 241 40.73 3.75 0.99
CA LEU A 241 39.87 2.61 1.22
C LEU A 241 40.56 1.71 2.24
N ASN A 242 39.86 1.44 3.33
CA ASN A 242 40.32 0.45 4.30
C ASN A 242 40.11 -0.98 3.76
N ALA A 243 40.68 -1.98 4.46
CA ALA A 243 40.52 -3.40 4.12
C ALA A 243 39.08 -3.91 4.16
N ASP A 244 38.18 -3.22 4.89
CA ASP A 244 36.73 -3.46 4.91
C ASP A 244 35.98 -2.63 3.85
N HIS A 245 36.70 -2.01 2.91
CA HIS A 245 36.20 -1.09 1.89
C HIS A 245 35.55 0.19 2.43
N SER A 246 35.70 0.50 3.73
CA SER A 246 35.21 1.76 4.27
C SER A 246 35.98 2.95 3.67
N ARG A 247 35.23 3.98 3.29
CA ARG A 247 35.73 5.21 2.66
C ARG A 247 36.19 6.18 3.74
N VAL A 248 37.47 6.48 3.78
CA VAL A 248 38.09 7.33 4.81
C VAL A 248 38.61 8.62 4.19
N TRP A 249 38.34 9.74 4.86
CA TRP A 249 38.97 11.03 4.63
C TRP A 249 40.05 11.27 5.68
N LYS A 250 41.26 11.60 5.25
CA LYS A 250 42.37 11.99 6.12
C LYS A 250 42.30 13.49 6.39
N SER A 251 41.51 13.87 7.39
CA SER A 251 41.48 15.23 7.91
C SER A 251 42.76 15.57 8.70
N GLU A 252 43.01 16.85 8.96
CA GLU A 252 44.11 17.29 9.84
C GLU A 252 43.99 16.75 11.28
N SER A 253 42.75 16.50 11.73
CA SER A 253 42.43 15.92 13.03
C SER A 253 42.50 14.38 13.08
N GLY A 254 42.86 13.73 11.96
CA GLY A 254 42.93 12.27 11.84
C GLY A 254 41.93 11.68 10.83
N PRO A 255 41.89 10.34 10.71
CA PRO A 255 41.00 9.65 9.79
C PRO A 255 39.54 9.80 10.24
N LYS A 256 38.68 10.26 9.33
CA LYS A 256 37.24 10.40 9.52
C LYS A 256 36.49 9.68 8.40
N PRO A 257 35.22 9.29 8.60
CA PRO A 257 34.40 8.75 7.52
C PRO A 257 34.24 9.75 6.36
N TYR A 258 34.10 9.26 5.12
CA TYR A 258 33.86 10.12 3.94
C TYR A 258 32.62 11.02 4.08
N LYS A 259 31.58 10.58 4.79
CA LYS A 259 30.42 11.44 5.10
C LYS A 259 30.80 12.67 5.94
N ALA A 260 31.78 12.56 6.84
CA ALA A 260 32.24 13.71 7.61
C ALA A 260 32.96 14.75 6.74
N PHE A 261 33.59 14.32 5.64
CA PHE A 261 34.17 15.23 4.66
C PHE A 261 33.09 16.04 3.93
N LEU A 262 32.04 15.37 3.46
CA LEU A 262 30.94 16.05 2.77
C LEU A 262 30.20 17.03 3.72
N ALA A 263 30.03 16.65 4.99
CA ALA A 263 29.50 17.54 6.01
C ALA A 263 30.39 18.78 6.26
N ASP A 264 31.72 18.62 6.28
CA ASP A 264 32.70 19.71 6.43
C ASP A 264 32.58 20.74 5.29
N ILE A 265 32.62 20.28 4.04
CA ILE A 265 32.68 21.18 2.87
C ILE A 265 31.36 21.92 2.61
N CYS A 266 30.23 21.41 3.11
CA CYS A 266 28.92 22.06 2.95
C CYS A 266 28.54 22.98 4.12
N ASN A 267 29.40 23.10 5.14
CA ASN A 267 29.10 23.81 6.39
C ASN A 267 27.79 23.30 7.02
N TRP A 268 27.83 22.05 7.48
CA TRP A 268 26.67 21.26 7.90
C TRP A 268 25.67 21.99 8.80
N GLU A 269 26.15 22.71 9.82
CA GLU A 269 25.30 23.43 10.77
C GLU A 269 24.59 24.62 10.10
N LEU A 270 25.29 25.38 9.26
CA LEU A 270 24.66 26.47 8.49
C LEU A 270 23.64 25.93 7.49
N LEU A 271 23.91 24.77 6.88
CA LEU A 271 22.96 24.11 5.99
C LEU A 271 21.68 23.70 6.73
N LYS A 272 21.81 23.08 7.92
CA LYS A 272 20.68 22.73 8.79
C LYS A 272 19.84 23.96 9.12
N GLU A 273 20.47 25.04 9.57
CA GLU A 273 19.78 26.30 9.91
C GLU A 273 18.97 26.83 8.72
N ARG A 274 19.55 26.90 7.52
CA ARG A 274 18.86 27.40 6.33
C ARG A 274 17.73 26.48 5.88
N LEU A 275 17.93 25.17 5.91
CA LEU A 275 16.88 24.21 5.57
C LEU A 275 15.72 24.29 6.57
N LEU A 276 16.01 24.52 7.85
CA LEU A 276 15.00 24.70 8.89
C LEU A 276 14.21 25.99 8.68
N GLU A 277 14.87 27.13 8.44
CA GLU A 277 14.19 28.39 8.09
C GLU A 277 13.25 28.22 6.89
N GLU A 278 13.70 27.51 5.87
CA GLU A 278 12.93 27.28 4.64
C GLU A 278 11.78 26.27 4.82
N LEU A 279 11.92 25.34 5.77
CA LEU A 279 10.87 24.40 6.15
C LEU A 279 9.80 25.10 6.99
N GLU A 280 10.20 25.99 7.91
CA GLU A 280 9.26 26.79 8.71
C GLU A 280 8.38 27.70 7.83
N GLU A 281 8.92 28.26 6.75
CA GLU A 281 8.12 28.99 5.74
C GLU A 281 7.03 28.11 5.13
N GLN A 282 7.36 26.86 4.76
CA GLN A 282 6.38 25.91 4.20
C GLN A 282 5.34 25.46 5.22
N VAL A 283 5.75 25.25 6.48
CA VAL A 283 4.82 24.92 7.55
C VAL A 283 3.87 26.08 7.83
N ALA A 284 4.35 27.33 7.69
CA ALA A 284 3.49 28.51 7.78
C ALA A 284 2.50 28.57 6.60
N ASP A 285 2.94 28.31 5.37
CA ASP A 285 2.06 28.26 4.19
C ASP A 285 0.96 27.18 4.33
N GLU A 286 1.33 25.97 4.76
CA GLU A 286 0.38 24.88 5.04
C GLU A 286 -0.61 25.29 6.16
N SER A 287 -0.11 26.01 7.18
CA SER A 287 -0.94 26.52 8.27
C SER A 287 -1.92 27.60 7.80
N LEU A 288 -1.52 28.50 6.89
CA LEU A 288 -2.41 29.49 6.28
C LEU A 288 -3.52 28.82 5.46
N ILE A 289 -3.18 27.82 4.65
CA ILE A 289 -4.16 27.02 3.90
C ILE A 289 -5.18 26.39 4.85
N ARG A 290 -4.69 25.83 5.97
CA ARG A 290 -5.55 25.25 7.00
C ARG A 290 -6.44 26.30 7.68
N GLU A 291 -5.91 27.47 8.02
CA GLU A 291 -6.68 28.57 8.62
C GLU A 291 -7.76 29.10 7.67
N GLU A 292 -7.52 29.10 6.37
CA GLU A 292 -8.53 29.47 5.37
C GLU A 292 -9.63 28.42 5.22
N LEU A 293 -9.29 27.14 5.37
CA LEU A 293 -10.27 26.04 5.35
C LEU A 293 -11.05 25.94 6.67
N PHE A 294 -10.41 26.28 7.79
CA PHE A 294 -10.98 26.16 9.13
C PHE A 294 -10.75 27.45 9.94
N PRO A 295 -11.41 28.57 9.58
CA PRO A 295 -11.19 29.88 10.21
C PRO A 295 -11.53 29.93 11.71
N ASP A 296 -12.36 29.01 12.20
CA ASP A 296 -12.75 28.91 13.62
C ASP A 296 -11.76 28.08 14.47
N LEU A 297 -10.76 27.48 13.81
CA LEU A 297 -9.67 26.71 14.43
C LEU A 297 -8.34 27.49 14.48
N LYS A 298 -8.36 28.83 14.44
CA LYS A 298 -7.17 29.72 14.51
C LYS A 298 -6.20 29.50 15.69
N GLN A 299 -6.48 28.58 16.61
CA GLN A 299 -5.56 28.19 17.68
C GLN A 299 -4.78 26.92 17.30
N HIS A 300 -3.57 26.80 17.85
CA HIS A 300 -2.63 25.69 17.64
C HIS A 300 -3.33 24.32 17.55
N VAL A 301 -3.36 23.77 16.33
CA VAL A 301 -3.80 22.39 16.12
C VAL A 301 -2.69 21.47 16.66
N PRO A 302 -3.01 20.57 17.59
CA PRO A 302 -2.05 19.65 18.18
C PRO A 302 -1.35 18.82 17.13
N ASP A 303 -0.05 18.61 17.32
CA ASP A 303 0.70 17.67 16.50
C ASP A 303 0.43 16.24 16.96
N VAL A 304 -0.25 15.46 16.12
CA VAL A 304 -0.58 14.06 16.40
C VAL A 304 0.26 13.20 15.46
N SER A 305 1.28 12.53 16.01
CA SER A 305 2.19 11.70 15.22
C SER A 305 1.42 10.63 14.46
N ALA A 306 1.51 10.67 13.13
CA ALA A 306 0.89 9.68 12.28
C ALA A 306 1.64 8.34 12.36
N ARG A 307 0.88 7.25 12.21
CA ARG A 307 1.43 5.89 12.18
C ARG A 307 1.41 5.37 10.77
N VAL A 308 2.46 4.66 10.41
CA VAL A 308 2.59 3.95 9.15
C VAL A 308 2.77 2.46 9.38
N ARG A 309 2.26 1.67 8.45
CA ARG A 309 2.62 0.26 8.29
C ARG A 309 3.64 0.13 7.17
N VAL A 310 4.74 -0.54 7.45
CA VAL A 310 5.71 -0.93 6.42
C VAL A 310 5.18 -2.19 5.75
N ALA A 311 5.01 -2.16 4.42
CA ALA A 311 4.56 -3.33 3.66
C ALA A 311 5.52 -4.53 3.83
N ASP A 312 4.97 -5.74 3.70
CA ASP A 312 5.72 -6.99 3.92
C ASP A 312 6.97 -7.06 3.03
N GLY A 313 8.12 -7.34 3.64
CA GLY A 313 9.42 -7.34 2.99
C GLY A 313 10.57 -7.44 4.00
N PRO A 314 11.84 -7.35 3.55
CA PRO A 314 13.02 -7.42 4.42
C PRO A 314 13.08 -6.29 5.46
N PHE A 315 12.28 -5.25 5.29
CA PHE A 315 12.19 -4.09 6.17
C PHE A 315 10.90 -4.05 7.02
N GLY A 316 9.94 -4.94 6.74
CA GLY A 316 8.63 -4.97 7.38
C GLY A 316 8.48 -6.16 8.35
N ASP A 317 8.10 -5.88 9.58
CA ASP A 317 7.67 -6.87 10.59
C ASP A 317 6.15 -6.78 10.86
N GLY A 318 5.43 -6.02 10.04
CA GLY A 318 4.02 -5.68 10.23
C GLY A 318 3.73 -4.74 11.40
N SER A 319 4.76 -4.16 12.04
CA SER A 319 4.56 -3.25 13.19
C SER A 319 4.14 -1.85 12.76
N ASP A 320 3.22 -1.27 13.52
CA ASP A 320 2.79 0.12 13.37
C ASP A 320 3.83 1.05 14.00
N VAL A 321 4.52 1.84 13.17
CA VAL A 321 5.62 2.73 13.57
C VAL A 321 5.39 4.17 13.09
N THR A 322 6.21 5.13 13.53
CA THR A 322 6.22 6.47 12.93
C THR A 322 7.03 6.49 11.63
N ILE A 323 6.86 7.51 10.79
CA ILE A 323 7.66 7.69 9.56
C ILE A 323 9.15 7.77 9.92
N THR A 324 9.50 8.51 10.96
CA THR A 324 10.87 8.65 11.47
C THR A 324 11.48 7.29 11.81
N GLN A 325 10.76 6.47 12.58
CA GLN A 325 11.21 5.12 12.95
C GLN A 325 11.34 4.19 11.74
N ALA A 326 10.41 4.26 10.77
CA ALA A 326 10.49 3.49 9.55
C ALA A 326 11.73 3.88 8.72
N CYS A 327 11.98 5.19 8.57
CA CYS A 327 13.13 5.71 7.84
C CYS A 327 14.45 5.33 8.51
N GLU A 328 14.54 5.43 9.83
CA GLU A 328 15.70 4.98 10.61
C GLU A 328 15.99 3.50 10.39
N ARG A 329 14.96 2.64 10.42
CA ARG A 329 15.11 1.20 10.15
C ARG A 329 15.65 0.94 8.74
N ILE A 330 15.08 1.60 7.73
CA ILE A 330 15.48 1.43 6.32
C ILE A 330 16.90 1.97 6.08
N THR A 331 17.23 3.12 6.67
CA THR A 331 18.56 3.75 6.51
C THR A 331 19.66 3.03 7.32
N ALA A 332 19.35 2.49 8.49
CA ALA A 332 20.31 1.74 9.30
C ALA A 332 20.80 0.47 8.58
N LEU A 333 19.88 -0.27 7.96
CA LEU A 333 20.17 -1.51 7.22
C LEU A 333 20.95 -1.28 5.91
N THR A 334 20.95 -0.05 5.39
CA THR A 334 21.54 0.29 4.08
C THR A 334 22.93 0.92 4.19
N SER A 335 23.34 1.31 5.41
CA SER A 335 24.58 2.04 5.70
C SER A 335 25.88 1.24 5.57
N ILE A 336 25.82 -0.07 5.28
CA ILE A 336 27.02 -0.92 5.25
C ILE A 336 27.26 -1.59 3.87
N TYR A 337 26.24 -1.99 3.11
CA TYR A 337 26.44 -2.72 1.83
C TYR A 337 25.33 -2.58 0.75
N SER A 338 24.37 -1.65 0.85
CA SER A 338 23.30 -1.59 -0.17
C SER A 338 23.80 -1.09 -1.53
N SER A 339 23.54 -1.88 -2.58
CA SER A 339 23.86 -1.59 -3.99
C SER A 339 22.68 -0.99 -4.77
N TYR A 340 21.62 -0.62 -4.06
CA TYR A 340 20.39 -0.08 -4.62
C TYR A 340 19.97 1.21 -3.90
N THR A 341 19.32 2.10 -4.65
CA THR A 341 18.70 3.31 -4.10
C THR A 341 17.42 2.90 -3.38
N ASN A 342 17.21 3.34 -2.15
CA ASN A 342 15.95 3.09 -1.44
C ASN A 342 14.91 4.09 -1.92
N LEU A 343 13.81 3.58 -2.46
CA LEU A 343 12.67 4.36 -2.91
C LEU A 343 11.48 4.05 -2.01
N ILE A 344 11.19 4.96 -1.08
CA ILE A 344 10.11 4.80 -0.11
C ILE A 344 8.86 5.49 -0.66
N THR A 345 7.76 4.77 -0.85
CA THR A 345 6.48 5.35 -1.23
C THR A 345 5.58 5.50 0.00
N LEU A 346 5.06 6.70 0.24
CA LEU A 346 4.10 6.99 1.29
C LEU A 346 2.70 7.07 0.68
N THR A 347 1.88 6.07 0.96
CA THR A 347 0.50 5.96 0.52
C THR A 347 -0.49 6.24 1.64
N GLY A 348 -1.70 6.60 1.29
CA GLY A 348 -2.79 6.85 2.22
C GLY A 348 -3.88 7.69 1.57
N GLU A 349 -5.07 7.64 2.12
CA GLU A 349 -6.24 8.31 1.55
C GLU A 349 -6.10 9.84 1.46
N ALA A 350 -6.95 10.49 0.67
CA ALA A 350 -6.97 11.94 0.60
C ALA A 350 -7.37 12.53 1.96
N GLY A 351 -6.52 13.37 2.54
CA GLY A 351 -6.78 13.97 3.85
C GLY A 351 -6.28 13.14 5.05
N SER A 352 -5.58 12.03 4.79
CA SER A 352 -4.95 11.19 5.81
C SER A 352 -3.78 11.87 6.56
N GLY A 353 -3.31 13.03 6.09
CA GLY A 353 -2.24 13.80 6.76
C GLY A 353 -0.82 13.57 6.21
N LYS A 354 -0.67 13.09 4.97
CA LYS A 354 0.65 12.83 4.35
C LYS A 354 1.59 14.03 4.39
N THR A 355 1.17 15.18 3.86
CA THR A 355 1.95 16.42 3.82
C THR A 355 2.38 16.87 5.22
N HIS A 356 1.43 16.95 6.17
CA HIS A 356 1.73 17.26 7.56
C HIS A 356 2.74 16.30 8.18
N SER A 357 2.58 14.99 7.95
CA SER A 357 3.48 13.96 8.48
C SER A 357 4.90 14.05 7.90
N LEU A 358 5.03 14.38 6.61
CA LEU A 358 6.33 14.57 5.95
C LEU A 358 7.03 15.86 6.39
N LEU A 359 6.28 16.95 6.60
CA LEU A 359 6.81 18.19 7.17
C LEU A 359 7.31 17.97 8.60
N GLN A 360 6.54 17.24 9.41
CA GLN A 360 6.94 16.85 10.77
C GLN A 360 8.23 16.01 10.74
N PHE A 361 8.28 14.97 9.90
CA PHE A 361 9.48 14.15 9.73
C PHE A 361 10.69 15.01 9.32
N ALA A 362 10.52 15.95 8.39
CA ALA A 362 11.58 16.84 7.96
C ALA A 362 12.08 17.73 9.10
N ARG A 363 11.16 18.28 9.91
CA ARG A 363 11.49 19.10 11.06
C ARG A 363 12.23 18.30 12.14
N GLU A 364 11.75 17.11 12.48
CA GLU A 364 12.39 16.21 13.44
C GLU A 364 13.83 15.85 13.01
N SER A 365 14.02 15.57 11.73
CA SER A 365 15.33 15.26 11.15
C SER A 365 16.31 16.44 11.24
N LEU A 366 15.85 17.67 10.95
CA LEU A 366 16.67 18.88 11.03
C LEU A 366 17.01 19.30 12.48
N CYS A 367 16.13 18.99 13.43
CA CYS A 367 16.33 19.28 14.86
C CYS A 367 17.13 18.19 15.62
N SER A 368 17.51 17.10 14.95
CA SER A 368 18.24 16.00 15.58
C SER A 368 19.66 16.41 16.03
N GLY A 369 20.08 15.92 17.20
CA GLY A 369 21.30 16.36 17.89
C GLY A 369 22.60 15.65 17.49
N SER A 370 22.56 14.71 16.54
CA SER A 370 23.74 14.00 16.04
C SER A 370 24.36 14.77 14.86
N GLU A 371 25.67 14.94 14.88
CA GLU A 371 26.39 15.70 13.85
C GLU A 371 26.32 15.06 12.46
N LEU A 372 26.02 13.75 12.32
CA LEU A 372 26.10 13.03 11.03
C LEU A 372 24.86 12.18 10.72
N ASP A 373 23.72 12.51 11.33
CA ASP A 373 22.44 11.89 11.00
C ASP A 373 21.88 12.47 9.69
N PRO A 374 21.14 11.67 8.91
CA PRO A 374 20.60 12.11 7.64
C PRO A 374 19.56 13.24 7.81
N LEU A 375 19.70 14.30 7.03
CA LEU A 375 18.74 15.40 6.95
C LEU A 375 17.70 15.16 5.86
N ALA A 376 16.43 15.34 6.19
CA ALA A 376 15.36 15.30 5.22
C ALA A 376 15.23 16.63 4.48
N ILE A 377 15.47 16.60 3.16
CA ILE A 377 15.29 17.74 2.27
C ILE A 377 13.89 17.64 1.68
N TYR A 378 12.96 18.42 2.22
CA TYR A 378 11.56 18.45 1.80
C TYR A 378 11.35 19.32 0.54
N ILE A 379 10.64 18.75 -0.42
CA ILE A 379 10.25 19.38 -1.69
C ILE A 379 8.75 19.17 -1.88
N SER A 380 8.00 20.27 -1.90
CA SER A 380 6.60 20.24 -2.32
C SER A 380 6.50 20.42 -3.83
N SER A 381 5.67 19.59 -4.44
CA SER A 381 5.25 19.73 -5.84
C SER A 381 4.03 20.65 -6.01
N SER A 382 3.32 20.93 -4.92
CA SER A 382 2.04 21.63 -4.96
C SER A 382 2.20 23.09 -5.34
N GLY A 383 1.37 23.55 -6.28
CA GLY A 383 1.35 24.93 -6.75
C GLY A 383 2.55 25.34 -7.62
N ALA A 384 3.52 24.46 -7.86
CA ALA A 384 4.67 24.80 -8.69
C ALA A 384 4.34 24.72 -10.19
N SER A 385 4.64 25.79 -10.93
CA SER A 385 4.59 25.81 -12.41
C SER A 385 5.72 24.99 -13.07
N ALA A 386 6.48 24.23 -12.28
CA ALA A 386 7.64 23.51 -12.73
C ALA A 386 7.21 22.21 -13.43
N ASN A 387 7.52 22.11 -14.72
CA ASN A 387 7.20 20.94 -15.56
C ASN A 387 8.15 19.74 -15.32
N SER A 388 9.07 19.84 -14.35
CA SER A 388 10.00 18.77 -14.01
C SER A 388 10.52 18.87 -12.57
N LEU A 389 10.79 17.71 -11.99
CA LEU A 389 11.43 17.57 -10.68
C LEU A 389 12.82 18.20 -10.63
N ASP A 390 13.54 18.20 -11.76
CA ASP A 390 14.81 18.90 -11.90
C ASP A 390 14.67 20.41 -11.66
N THR A 391 13.63 21.03 -12.23
CA THR A 391 13.38 22.47 -12.06
C THR A 391 12.98 22.80 -10.62
N LEU A 392 12.23 21.91 -9.97
CA LEU A 392 11.88 22.05 -8.54
C LEU A 392 13.10 21.99 -7.63
N LEU A 393 13.96 21.00 -7.87
CA LEU A 393 15.21 20.84 -7.14
C LEU A 393 16.09 22.09 -7.29
N ASP A 394 16.27 22.58 -8.52
CA ASP A 394 17.08 23.78 -8.77
C ASP A 394 16.46 25.02 -8.12
N ALA A 395 15.15 25.20 -8.19
CA ALA A 395 14.44 26.32 -7.56
C ALA A 395 14.56 26.30 -6.03
N ARG A 396 14.43 25.12 -5.41
CA ARG A 396 14.61 24.94 -3.96
C ARG A 396 16.07 25.21 -3.57
N MET A 397 17.02 24.65 -4.30
CA MET A 397 18.43 24.78 -3.97
C MET A 397 18.96 26.20 -4.15
N ALA A 398 18.44 26.95 -5.12
CA ALA A 398 18.76 28.37 -5.29
C ALA A 398 18.47 29.22 -4.04
N ARG A 399 17.46 28.84 -3.22
CA ARG A 399 17.11 29.54 -1.97
C ARG A 399 18.14 29.30 -0.87
N THR A 400 18.67 28.07 -0.78
CA THR A 400 19.71 27.73 0.21
C THR A 400 21.01 28.52 -0.02
N ARG A 401 21.31 28.91 -1.27
CA ARG A 401 22.57 29.55 -1.73
C ARG A 401 23.87 28.79 -1.38
N ILE A 402 23.76 27.58 -0.83
CA ILE A 402 24.89 26.73 -0.41
C ILE A 402 25.02 25.54 -1.36
N LEU A 403 23.90 24.94 -1.73
CA LEU A 403 23.87 23.72 -2.53
C LEU A 403 23.34 24.00 -3.93
N ASP A 404 23.79 23.19 -4.88
CA ASP A 404 23.10 22.95 -6.13
C ASP A 404 22.57 21.50 -6.16
N LYS A 405 21.83 21.15 -7.21
CA LYS A 405 21.30 19.79 -7.42
C LYS A 405 22.39 18.71 -7.31
N SER A 406 23.59 18.96 -7.84
CA SER A 406 24.66 17.95 -7.84
C SER A 406 25.18 17.72 -6.42
N SER A 407 25.29 18.78 -5.62
CA SER A 407 25.64 18.71 -4.21
C SER A 407 24.61 17.93 -3.39
N VAL A 408 23.31 18.19 -3.57
CA VAL A 408 22.24 17.44 -2.88
C VAL A 408 22.33 15.95 -3.18
N LEU A 409 22.45 15.61 -4.47
CA LEU A 409 22.54 14.21 -4.87
C LEU A 409 23.82 13.54 -4.34
N ALA A 410 24.90 14.30 -4.13
CA ALA A 410 26.10 13.80 -3.46
C ALA A 410 25.85 13.51 -1.97
N LEU A 411 25.14 14.39 -1.26
CA LEU A 411 24.74 14.17 0.13
C LEU A 411 23.82 12.94 0.26
N CYS A 412 22.87 12.77 -0.67
CA CYS A 412 22.01 11.59 -0.73
C CYS A 412 22.81 10.30 -0.95
N ARG A 413 23.75 10.28 -1.91
CA ARG A 413 24.63 9.11 -2.14
C ARG A 413 25.48 8.74 -0.93
N ALA A 414 25.84 9.73 -0.11
CA ALA A 414 26.62 9.53 1.10
C ALA A 414 25.78 9.15 2.34
N GLY A 415 24.45 9.11 2.21
CA GLY A 415 23.55 8.84 3.33
C GLY A 415 23.44 10.00 4.33
N LEU A 416 23.82 11.21 3.94
CA LEU A 416 23.66 12.42 4.75
C LEU A 416 22.34 13.13 4.47
N ALA A 417 21.70 12.88 3.35
CA ALA A 417 20.42 13.50 3.01
C ALA A 417 19.40 12.47 2.53
N ILE A 418 18.15 12.64 2.97
CA ILE A 418 16.98 11.92 2.47
C ILE A 418 16.19 12.91 1.62
N LEU A 419 15.96 12.58 0.36
CA LEU A 419 15.16 13.43 -0.52
C LEU A 419 13.69 13.14 -0.32
N VAL A 420 12.88 14.11 0.12
CA VAL A 420 11.45 13.94 0.36
C VAL A 420 10.67 14.74 -0.68
N ILE A 421 9.89 14.05 -1.51
CA ILE A 421 9.08 14.64 -2.58
C ILE A 421 7.60 14.42 -2.23
N ASP A 422 6.92 15.50 -1.86
CA ASP A 422 5.50 15.50 -1.53
C ASP A 422 4.64 15.86 -2.76
N GLY A 423 3.53 15.14 -2.97
CA GLY A 423 2.63 15.30 -4.12
C GLY A 423 3.21 14.84 -5.47
N PHE A 424 3.95 13.72 -5.51
CA PHE A 424 4.59 13.24 -6.75
C PHE A 424 3.61 13.09 -7.92
N ASP A 425 2.37 12.70 -7.66
CA ASP A 425 1.26 12.64 -8.62
C ASP A 425 0.90 14.01 -9.24
N GLU A 426 1.05 15.11 -8.50
CA GLU A 426 0.82 16.46 -9.00
C GLU A 426 1.85 16.86 -10.07
N LEU A 427 3.08 16.32 -9.99
CA LEU A 427 4.12 16.47 -11.01
C LEU A 427 3.85 15.61 -12.23
N LEU A 428 3.32 14.40 -12.03
CA LEU A 428 2.98 13.50 -13.12
C LEU A 428 1.84 14.05 -13.96
N GLY A 429 0.88 14.77 -13.38
CA GLY A 429 -0.26 15.36 -14.11
C GLY A 429 0.11 16.33 -15.24
N PHE A 430 1.35 16.82 -15.32
CA PHE A 430 1.86 17.64 -16.43
C PHE A 430 2.44 16.82 -17.59
N ARG A 431 2.95 15.61 -17.31
CA ARG A 431 3.35 14.63 -18.33
C ARG A 431 2.16 13.70 -18.58
N THR A 432 2.18 12.93 -19.67
CA THR A 432 1.23 11.82 -19.74
C THR A 432 1.52 10.93 -18.53
N TYR A 433 0.48 10.56 -17.79
CA TYR A 433 0.51 9.67 -16.64
C TYR A 433 1.14 8.29 -16.96
N ASP A 434 1.50 8.10 -18.23
CA ASP A 434 1.97 6.88 -18.85
C ASP A 434 3.34 6.38 -18.42
N ASN A 435 4.18 7.23 -17.80
CA ASN A 435 5.52 6.83 -17.38
C ASN A 435 6.01 7.62 -16.14
N PRO A 436 5.54 7.26 -14.93
CA PRO A 436 6.05 7.77 -13.66
C PRO A 436 7.58 7.73 -13.54
N LEU A 437 8.19 6.66 -14.07
CA LEU A 437 9.63 6.44 -14.00
C LEU A 437 10.43 7.51 -14.77
N SER A 438 9.87 8.09 -15.83
CA SER A 438 10.52 9.13 -16.64
C SER A 438 10.84 10.40 -15.86
N GLY A 439 10.09 10.69 -14.80
CA GLY A 439 10.33 11.83 -13.91
C GLY A 439 11.43 11.56 -12.88
N LEU A 440 11.55 10.30 -12.43
CA LEU A 440 12.48 9.87 -11.38
C LEU A 440 13.83 9.41 -11.92
N LYS A 441 13.86 8.87 -13.15
CA LYS A 441 15.06 8.30 -13.78
C LYS A 441 16.30 9.20 -13.68
N PRO A 442 16.23 10.52 -13.97
CA PRO A 442 17.41 11.39 -13.84
C PRO A 442 18.01 11.42 -12.43
N ILE A 443 17.17 11.33 -11.39
CA ILE A 443 17.61 11.29 -10.00
C ILE A 443 18.16 9.92 -9.65
N LEU A 444 17.45 8.84 -10.00
CA LEU A 444 17.87 7.46 -9.73
C LEU A 444 19.21 7.14 -10.41
N ASP A 445 19.38 7.53 -11.66
CA ASP A 445 20.63 7.37 -12.42
C ASP A 445 21.77 8.20 -11.78
N ALA A 446 21.46 9.40 -11.27
CA ALA A 446 22.44 10.23 -10.59
C ALA A 446 22.87 9.65 -9.24
N LEU A 447 21.96 8.96 -8.54
CA LEU A 447 22.19 8.29 -7.27
C LEU A 447 22.99 6.99 -7.41
N ARG A 448 23.01 6.35 -8.59
CA ARG A 448 23.82 5.14 -8.89
C ARG A 448 23.64 4.02 -7.87
N GLY A 449 22.39 3.73 -7.52
CA GLY A 449 22.06 2.65 -6.58
C GLY A 449 22.44 2.97 -5.14
N ARG A 450 22.34 4.23 -4.70
CA ARG A 450 22.64 4.66 -3.32
C ARG A 450 21.71 5.76 -2.84
N GLY A 451 21.60 5.88 -1.52
CA GLY A 451 20.80 6.92 -0.87
C GLY A 451 19.32 6.55 -0.77
N THR A 452 18.53 7.49 -0.26
CA THR A 452 17.13 7.28 0.06
C THR A 452 16.29 8.43 -0.48
N VAL A 453 15.20 8.07 -1.16
CA VAL A 453 14.20 9.00 -1.70
C VAL A 453 12.83 8.58 -1.17
N ILE A 454 12.07 9.53 -0.62
CA ILE A 454 10.68 9.35 -0.18
C ILE A 454 9.76 10.06 -1.16
N LEU A 455 8.73 9.37 -1.64
CA LEU A 455 7.69 9.90 -2.51
C LEU A 455 6.35 9.80 -1.82
N SER A 456 5.61 10.90 -1.73
CA SER A 456 4.17 10.85 -1.40
C SER A 456 3.33 10.95 -2.65
N ALA A 457 2.25 10.16 -2.72
CA ALA A 457 1.22 10.27 -3.75
C ALA A 457 -0.18 10.11 -3.12
N ARG A 458 -1.22 10.67 -3.75
CA ARG A 458 -2.61 10.55 -3.27
C ARG A 458 -3.20 9.16 -3.49
N SER A 459 -2.63 8.37 -4.39
CA SER A 459 -3.16 7.09 -4.84
C SER A 459 -2.12 5.99 -4.81
N SER A 460 -2.53 4.79 -4.41
CA SER A 460 -1.78 3.55 -4.60
C SER A 460 -1.49 3.30 -6.10
N TYR A 461 -2.28 3.90 -6.99
CA TYR A 461 -2.04 3.97 -8.43
C TYR A 461 -0.61 4.36 -8.82
N SER A 462 -0.07 5.45 -8.24
CA SER A 462 1.26 5.96 -8.64
C SER A 462 2.36 4.98 -8.23
N GLU A 463 2.15 4.26 -7.13
CA GLU A 463 3.06 3.22 -6.66
C GLU A 463 2.95 1.94 -7.47
N ALA A 464 1.73 1.43 -7.70
CA ALA A 464 1.51 0.21 -8.45
C ALA A 464 2.09 0.33 -9.87
N ARG A 465 1.86 1.48 -10.51
CA ARG A 465 2.43 1.78 -11.83
C ARG A 465 3.94 1.98 -11.78
N LEU A 466 4.46 2.65 -10.75
CA LEU A 466 5.91 2.76 -10.56
C LEU A 466 6.57 1.39 -10.39
N ARG A 467 5.96 0.47 -9.63
CA ARG A 467 6.43 -0.92 -9.52
C ARG A 467 6.36 -1.64 -10.85
N GLN A 468 5.22 -1.57 -11.54
CA GLN A 468 5.04 -2.20 -12.85
C GLN A 468 6.05 -1.66 -13.87
N ASP A 469 6.28 -0.34 -13.92
CA ASP A 469 7.29 0.28 -14.77
C ASP A 469 8.70 -0.21 -14.42
N LEU A 470 9.02 -0.35 -13.13
CA LEU A 470 10.32 -0.89 -12.69
C LEU A 470 10.49 -2.38 -13.02
N GLU A 471 9.42 -3.18 -12.94
CA GLU A 471 9.41 -4.60 -13.29
C GLU A 471 9.50 -4.83 -14.81
N THR A 472 8.81 -4.00 -15.60
CA THR A 472 8.80 -4.08 -17.07
C THR A 472 10.03 -3.46 -17.71
N HIS A 473 10.60 -2.39 -17.13
CA HIS A 473 11.80 -1.71 -17.63
C HIS A 473 13.06 -2.17 -16.88
N THR A 474 13.46 -3.43 -17.09
CA THR A 474 14.73 -4.03 -16.60
C THR A 474 16.02 -3.38 -17.18
N THR A 475 15.92 -2.21 -17.82
CA THR A 475 17.03 -1.51 -18.50
C THR A 475 17.61 -0.33 -17.71
N LEU A 476 17.20 -0.13 -16.46
CA LEU A 476 17.89 0.83 -15.58
C LEU A 476 19.27 0.30 -15.22
N ASP A 477 20.29 1.14 -15.37
CA ASP A 477 21.66 0.81 -14.95
C ASP A 477 21.73 0.56 -13.42
N TRP A 478 20.81 1.17 -12.66
CA TRP A 478 20.75 1.13 -11.19
C TRP A 478 19.31 1.05 -10.69
N PRO A 479 18.67 -0.14 -10.68
CA PRO A 479 17.29 -0.28 -10.22
C PRO A 479 17.18 0.05 -8.71
N PRO A 480 16.19 0.86 -8.29
CA PRO A 480 15.93 1.11 -6.87
C PRO A 480 15.23 -0.08 -6.21
N TYR A 481 15.32 -0.15 -4.88
CA TYR A 481 14.47 -1.01 -4.06
C TYR A 481 13.28 -0.21 -3.54
N VAL A 482 12.06 -0.67 -3.83
CA VAL A 482 10.82 0.04 -3.48
C VAL A 482 10.25 -0.49 -2.17
N THR A 483 10.07 0.40 -1.20
CA THR A 483 9.43 0.09 0.10
C THR A 483 8.20 0.95 0.30
N THR A 484 7.07 0.34 0.65
CA THR A 484 5.82 1.08 0.85
C THR A 484 5.53 1.31 2.32
N LEU A 485 5.18 2.55 2.63
CA LEU A 485 4.65 2.99 3.91
C LEU A 485 3.17 3.36 3.71
N GLU A 486 2.28 2.60 4.32
CA GLU A 486 0.84 2.89 4.31
C GLU A 486 0.49 3.72 5.56
N LEU A 487 -0.06 4.91 5.35
CA LEU A 487 -0.52 5.76 6.45
C LEU A 487 -1.82 5.22 7.03
N LEU A 488 -1.80 4.90 8.32
CA LEU A 488 -2.90 4.25 9.01
C LEU A 488 -3.94 5.27 9.50
N PRO A 489 -5.24 4.90 9.52
CA PRO A 489 -6.27 5.71 10.17
C PRO A 489 -5.93 5.99 11.63
N TRP A 490 -6.37 7.13 12.15
CA TRP A 490 -6.15 7.45 13.55
C TRP A 490 -6.90 6.49 14.47
N ARG A 491 -6.18 6.05 15.50
CA ARG A 491 -6.73 5.22 16.55
C ARG A 491 -7.62 6.04 17.49
N PRO A 492 -8.55 5.41 18.22
CA PRO A 492 -9.38 6.09 19.21
C PRO A 492 -8.59 6.89 20.26
N GLU A 493 -7.36 6.49 20.57
CA GLU A 493 -6.46 7.25 21.46
C GLU A 493 -6.03 8.59 20.85
N GLN A 494 -5.66 8.60 19.56
CA GLN A 494 -5.25 9.81 18.84
C GLN A 494 -6.41 10.79 18.68
N LEU A 495 -7.63 10.26 18.47
CA LEU A 495 -8.85 11.07 18.43
C LEU A 495 -9.18 11.70 19.78
N ARG A 496 -9.02 10.93 20.88
CA ARG A 496 -9.21 11.45 22.24
C ARG A 496 -8.20 12.55 22.57
N GLU A 497 -6.95 12.38 22.16
CA GLU A 497 -5.90 13.38 22.37
C GLU A 497 -6.26 14.70 21.66
N LEU A 498 -6.63 14.62 20.38
CA LEU A 498 -7.00 15.80 19.61
C LEU A 498 -8.26 16.48 20.14
N THR A 499 -9.31 15.73 20.45
CA THR A 499 -10.60 16.28 20.93
C THR A 499 -10.47 16.93 22.30
N HIS A 500 -9.62 16.39 23.19
CA HIS A 500 -9.29 17.00 24.48
C HIS A 500 -8.59 18.35 24.33
N GLN A 501 -7.69 18.47 23.35
CA GLN A 501 -6.94 19.70 23.08
C GLN A 501 -7.74 20.74 22.26
N LEU A 502 -8.78 20.34 21.52
CA LEU A 502 -9.65 21.21 20.71
C LEU A 502 -10.96 21.66 21.40
N PRO A 503 -11.01 21.68 22.73
CA PRO A 503 -12.22 21.58 23.58
C PRO A 503 -13.56 21.29 22.87
N VAL A 504 -13.70 20.11 22.24
CA VAL A 504 -14.96 19.70 21.59
C VAL A 504 -15.79 18.88 22.57
N ASP A 505 -17.03 19.30 22.84
CA ASP A 505 -17.95 18.58 23.74
C ASP A 505 -18.53 17.34 23.02
N ALA A 506 -17.79 16.23 23.07
CA ALA A 506 -18.15 14.97 22.43
C ALA A 506 -19.50 14.37 22.92
N SER A 507 -20.03 14.90 24.03
CA SER A 507 -21.32 14.47 24.59
C SER A 507 -22.54 15.05 23.85
N ARG A 508 -22.36 16.05 22.97
CA ARG A 508 -23.46 16.78 22.32
C ARG A 508 -24.05 16.14 21.06
N VAL A 509 -23.45 15.10 20.49
CA VAL A 509 -23.88 14.62 19.16
C VAL A 509 -24.14 13.12 19.20
N GLY A 510 -25.41 12.73 19.00
CA GLY A 510 -25.79 11.37 18.65
C GLY A 510 -25.24 11.00 17.27
N MET A 511 -23.91 10.82 17.18
CA MET A 511 -23.23 10.55 15.92
C MET A 511 -23.54 9.14 15.44
N SER A 512 -23.91 9.01 14.17
CA SER A 512 -24.05 7.73 13.51
C SER A 512 -22.71 6.97 13.49
N PRO A 513 -22.71 5.63 13.40
CA PRO A 513 -21.48 4.84 13.27
C PRO A 513 -20.58 5.30 12.12
N GLU A 514 -21.18 5.68 10.99
CA GLU A 514 -20.51 6.13 9.77
C GLU A 514 -19.79 7.47 10.01
N THR A 515 -20.44 8.39 10.75
CA THR A 515 -19.82 9.66 11.14
C THR A 515 -18.58 9.43 12.01
N ARG A 516 -18.64 8.47 12.95
CA ARG A 516 -17.48 8.15 13.80
C ARG A 516 -16.32 7.55 13.02
N GLN A 517 -16.61 6.76 11.98
CA GLN A 517 -15.58 6.21 11.09
C GLN A 517 -14.86 7.33 10.33
N MET A 518 -15.59 8.33 9.82
CA MET A 518 -14.99 9.50 9.16
C MET A 518 -13.97 10.22 10.05
N LEU A 519 -14.24 10.34 11.35
CA LEU A 519 -13.37 11.08 12.27
C LEU A 519 -11.96 10.46 12.38
N THR A 520 -11.77 9.20 11.98
CA THR A 520 -10.44 8.56 11.96
C THR A 520 -9.49 9.18 10.92
N THR A 521 -10.00 9.95 9.97
CA THR A 521 -9.20 10.72 9.02
C THR A 521 -8.95 12.14 9.57
N PRO A 522 -7.70 12.63 9.62
CA PRO A 522 -7.37 13.94 10.19
C PRO A 522 -8.17 15.11 9.61
N PHE A 523 -8.35 15.13 8.29
CA PHE A 523 -9.15 16.16 7.62
C PHE A 523 -10.59 16.24 8.14
N PHE A 524 -11.29 15.11 8.26
CA PHE A 524 -12.66 15.08 8.76
C PHE A 524 -12.75 15.38 10.25
N CYS A 525 -11.73 14.98 11.03
CA CYS A 525 -11.67 15.32 12.45
C CYS A 525 -11.53 16.83 12.67
N LEU A 526 -10.68 17.51 11.90
CA LEU A 526 -10.56 18.97 11.93
C LEU A 526 -11.84 19.65 11.44
N ALA A 527 -12.47 19.14 10.39
CA ALA A 527 -13.77 19.65 9.93
C ALA A 527 -14.84 19.52 11.02
N PHE A 528 -14.86 18.42 11.76
CA PHE A 528 -15.76 18.23 12.89
C PHE A 528 -15.49 19.21 14.04
N ALA A 529 -14.21 19.42 14.39
CA ALA A 529 -13.85 20.38 15.43
C ALA A 529 -14.21 21.82 15.05
N ALA A 530 -14.05 22.19 13.77
CA ALA A 530 -14.47 23.48 13.24
C ALA A 530 -16.00 23.61 13.29
N TRP A 531 -16.72 22.64 12.73
CA TRP A 531 -18.19 22.62 12.73
C TRP A 531 -18.78 22.70 14.15
N ALA A 532 -18.24 21.94 15.10
CA ALA A 532 -18.71 21.95 16.49
C ALA A 532 -18.56 23.32 17.19
N ARG A 533 -17.71 24.20 16.67
CA ARG A 533 -17.53 25.58 17.14
C ARG A 533 -18.38 26.59 16.38
N THR A 534 -18.86 26.24 15.19
CA THR A 534 -19.79 27.10 14.45
C THR A 534 -21.15 27.09 15.15
N GLU A 535 -21.73 28.27 15.36
CA GLU A 535 -23.15 28.43 15.76
C GLU A 535 -24.11 28.17 14.57
N GLN A 536 -23.60 27.61 13.47
CA GLN A 536 -24.34 27.51 12.20
C GLN A 536 -25.35 26.37 12.23
N SER A 537 -26.48 26.60 11.55
CA SER A 537 -27.59 25.66 11.36
C SER A 537 -27.35 24.57 10.31
N LEU A 538 -26.13 24.49 9.75
CA LEU A 538 -25.78 23.53 8.70
C LEU A 538 -25.51 22.14 9.29
N GLU A 539 -26.02 21.10 8.64
CA GLU A 539 -25.69 19.72 9.00
C GLU A 539 -24.20 19.44 8.79
N PHE A 540 -23.61 18.64 9.70
CA PHE A 540 -22.17 18.34 9.71
C PHE A 540 -21.64 17.86 8.35
N LEU A 541 -22.33 16.94 7.68
CA LEU A 541 -21.87 16.39 6.39
C LEU A 541 -21.87 17.44 5.27
N GLN A 542 -22.82 18.37 5.29
CA GLN A 542 -22.84 19.46 4.33
C GLN A 542 -21.62 20.38 4.52
N PHE A 543 -21.31 20.75 5.76
CA PHE A 543 -20.11 21.53 6.09
C PHE A 543 -18.83 20.81 5.64
N VAL A 544 -18.74 19.50 5.87
CA VAL A 544 -17.59 18.68 5.43
C VAL A 544 -17.44 18.70 3.92
N VAL A 545 -18.52 18.50 3.16
CA VAL A 545 -18.47 18.47 1.69
C VAL A 545 -18.13 19.84 1.10
N GLU A 546 -18.66 20.93 1.64
CA GLU A 546 -18.29 22.29 1.21
C GLU A 546 -16.79 22.56 1.42
N THR A 547 -16.27 22.19 2.60
CA THR A 547 -14.84 22.33 2.91
C THR A 547 -13.98 21.42 2.02
N TYR A 548 -14.46 20.21 1.74
CA TYR A 548 -13.82 19.25 0.84
C TYR A 548 -13.71 19.82 -0.58
N LEU A 549 -14.79 20.37 -1.13
CA LEU A 549 -14.83 20.99 -2.45
C LEU A 549 -13.91 22.21 -2.53
N GLN A 550 -13.85 23.03 -1.48
CA GLN A 550 -12.92 24.17 -1.41
C GLN A 550 -11.46 23.72 -1.47
N ARG A 551 -11.12 22.64 -0.76
CA ARG A 551 -9.78 22.04 -0.79
C ARG A 551 -9.43 21.51 -2.18
N GLU A 552 -10.32 20.75 -2.81
CA GLU A 552 -10.05 20.16 -4.13
C GLU A 552 -9.99 21.21 -5.25
N ARG A 553 -10.79 22.28 -5.15
CA ARG A 553 -10.73 23.42 -6.07
C ARG A 553 -9.33 24.04 -6.16
N ARG A 554 -8.65 24.21 -5.02
CA ARG A 554 -7.31 24.81 -4.95
C ARG A 554 -6.24 23.98 -5.65
N LYS A 555 -6.47 22.68 -5.77
CA LYS A 555 -5.53 21.75 -6.41
C LYS A 555 -5.75 21.68 -7.92
N LEU A 556 -6.99 21.86 -8.37
CA LEU A 556 -7.37 21.80 -9.79
C LEU A 556 -7.15 23.15 -10.48
N THR A 557 -5.90 23.62 -10.51
CA THR A 557 -5.48 24.82 -11.22
C THR A 557 -4.79 24.50 -12.55
N GLY A 558 -5.15 25.24 -13.59
CA GLY A 558 -4.56 25.15 -14.93
C GLY A 558 -3.21 25.86 -15.05
N GLN A 559 -2.66 25.88 -16.26
CA GLN A 559 -1.43 26.59 -16.59
C GLN A 559 -1.60 28.09 -16.31
N GLY A 560 -0.83 28.60 -15.34
CA GLY A 560 -0.92 29.99 -14.88
C GLY A 560 -1.71 30.20 -13.59
N GLY A 561 -2.13 29.13 -12.90
CA GLY A 561 -2.74 29.21 -11.58
C GLY A 561 -4.24 29.58 -11.57
N VAL A 562 -4.90 29.53 -12.73
CA VAL A 562 -6.34 29.78 -12.85
C VAL A 562 -7.11 28.51 -12.46
N GLU A 563 -8.15 28.63 -11.65
CA GLU A 563 -9.02 27.52 -11.26
C GLU A 563 -9.71 26.92 -12.50
N LEU A 564 -9.60 25.60 -12.68
CA LEU A 564 -10.23 24.89 -13.82
C LEU A 564 -11.73 24.71 -13.63
N PHE A 565 -12.14 24.44 -12.38
CA PHE A 565 -13.52 24.16 -12.04
C PHE A 565 -13.92 24.98 -10.80
N GLY A 566 -15.11 25.59 -10.83
CA GLY A 566 -15.71 26.17 -9.64
C GLY A 566 -16.26 25.09 -8.70
N SER A 567 -16.46 25.41 -7.42
CA SER A 567 -16.98 24.46 -6.42
C SER A 567 -18.34 23.87 -6.80
N GLY A 568 -19.22 24.66 -7.44
CA GLY A 568 -20.51 24.18 -7.94
C GLY A 568 -20.35 23.12 -9.02
N VAL A 569 -19.49 23.39 -10.01
CA VAL A 569 -19.19 22.45 -11.10
C VAL A 569 -18.55 21.17 -10.54
N LEU A 570 -17.63 21.26 -9.58
CA LEU A 570 -17.05 20.07 -8.95
C LEU A 570 -18.08 19.25 -8.19
N ALA A 571 -19.00 19.90 -7.47
CA ALA A 571 -20.10 19.22 -6.80
C ALA A 571 -21.00 18.51 -7.83
N ASP A 572 -21.24 19.14 -8.97
CA ASP A 572 -22.03 18.61 -10.06
C ASP A 572 -21.35 17.38 -10.69
N ILE A 573 -20.03 17.43 -10.93
CA ILE A 573 -19.24 16.28 -11.40
C ILE A 573 -19.34 15.11 -10.42
N PHE A 574 -19.11 15.37 -9.12
CA PHE A 574 -19.17 14.30 -8.11
C PHE A 574 -20.59 13.75 -7.90
N SER A 575 -21.63 14.55 -8.12
CA SER A 575 -23.02 14.08 -8.14
C SER A 575 -23.30 13.12 -9.31
N GLU A 576 -22.79 13.41 -10.51
CA GLU A 576 -22.88 12.47 -11.64
C GLU A 576 -22.11 11.17 -11.37
N VAL A 577 -20.91 11.26 -10.79
CA VAL A 577 -20.13 10.07 -10.40
C VAL A 577 -20.86 9.22 -9.35
N ALA A 578 -21.45 9.86 -8.34
CA ALA A 578 -22.22 9.17 -7.31
C ALA A 578 -23.44 8.44 -7.90
N GLU A 579 -24.10 9.02 -8.91
CA GLU A 579 -25.17 8.35 -9.64
C GLU A 579 -24.68 7.13 -10.42
N LEU A 580 -23.55 7.23 -11.13
CA LEU A 580 -22.97 6.09 -11.86
C LEU A 580 -22.62 4.92 -10.94
N ILE A 581 -21.93 5.20 -9.83
CA ILE A 581 -21.61 4.22 -8.77
C ILE A 581 -22.89 3.52 -8.30
N ALA A 582 -23.93 4.30 -8.00
CA ALA A 582 -25.17 3.77 -7.46
C ALA A 582 -25.96 2.94 -8.49
N ARG A 583 -25.95 3.33 -9.78
CA ARG A 583 -26.59 2.59 -10.87
C ARG A 583 -25.88 1.27 -11.19
N ASN A 584 -24.55 1.29 -11.18
CA ASN A 584 -23.75 0.12 -11.53
C ASN A 584 -23.63 -0.88 -10.37
N ALA A 585 -24.01 -0.47 -9.14
CA ALA A 585 -23.83 -1.25 -7.92
C ALA A 585 -22.37 -1.67 -7.67
N VAL A 586 -21.42 -0.87 -8.19
CA VAL A 586 -19.99 -1.02 -7.99
C VAL A 586 -19.50 0.24 -7.28
N ALA A 587 -18.69 0.09 -6.24
CA ALA A 587 -18.20 1.21 -5.42
C ALA A 587 -17.15 2.11 -6.13
N GLU A 588 -16.87 1.84 -7.41
CA GLU A 588 -15.83 2.50 -8.19
C GLU A 588 -16.31 2.78 -9.63
N VAL A 589 -15.66 3.75 -10.28
CA VAL A 589 -15.91 4.12 -11.69
C VAL A 589 -14.61 4.09 -12.48
N SER A 590 -14.67 3.77 -13.78
CA SER A 590 -13.49 3.83 -14.65
C SER A 590 -13.07 5.26 -14.99
N GLU A 591 -11.91 5.42 -15.64
CA GLU A 591 -11.49 6.70 -16.25
C GLU A 591 -12.52 7.21 -17.27
N GLU A 592 -13.05 6.32 -18.11
CA GLU A 592 -14.06 6.67 -19.12
C GLU A 592 -15.36 7.16 -18.48
N ASP A 593 -15.80 6.50 -17.40
CA ASP A 593 -16.99 6.89 -16.65
C ASP A 593 -16.81 8.21 -15.91
N LEU A 594 -15.62 8.46 -15.34
CA LEU A 594 -15.29 9.73 -14.69
C LEU A 594 -15.31 10.89 -15.72
N GLU A 595 -14.78 10.67 -16.92
CA GLU A 595 -14.82 11.66 -18.00
C GLU A 595 -16.23 11.91 -18.51
N LEU A 596 -17.04 10.86 -18.62
CA LEU A 596 -18.43 10.95 -19.02
C LEU A 596 -19.22 11.78 -18.00
N ALA A 597 -19.10 11.46 -16.71
CA ALA A 597 -19.73 12.20 -15.62
C ALA A 597 -19.31 13.68 -15.63
N ALA A 598 -18.03 13.96 -15.85
CA ALA A 598 -17.54 15.32 -15.91
C ALA A 598 -18.05 16.10 -17.13
N SER A 599 -18.12 15.46 -18.29
CA SER A 599 -18.63 16.07 -19.52
C SER A 599 -20.14 16.35 -19.43
N GLN A 600 -20.89 15.46 -18.76
CA GLN A 600 -22.32 15.64 -18.47
C GLN A 600 -22.55 16.84 -17.53
N ALA A 601 -21.81 16.93 -16.43
CA ALA A 601 -21.90 18.04 -15.50
C ALA A 601 -21.54 19.40 -16.14
N LEU A 602 -20.59 19.41 -17.08
CA LEU A 602 -20.19 20.61 -17.81
C LEU A 602 -21.13 20.98 -18.97
N GLY A 603 -21.92 20.02 -19.47
CA GLY A 603 -22.69 20.15 -20.71
C GLY A 603 -21.81 20.28 -21.97
N ARG A 604 -20.54 19.89 -21.89
CA ARG A 604 -19.56 19.90 -22.99
C ARG A 604 -18.43 18.91 -22.73
N ASP A 605 -17.70 18.56 -23.78
CA ASP A 605 -16.49 17.77 -23.63
C ASP A 605 -15.40 18.53 -22.84
N LEU A 606 -14.63 17.76 -22.07
CA LEU A 606 -13.44 18.23 -21.36
C LEU A 606 -12.35 18.64 -22.35
N THR A 607 -11.65 19.73 -22.06
CA THR A 607 -10.39 20.03 -22.74
C THR A 607 -9.32 19.01 -22.33
N LYS A 608 -8.25 18.89 -23.14
CA LYS A 608 -7.13 17.99 -22.82
C LYS A 608 -6.48 18.29 -21.48
N GLU A 609 -6.47 19.55 -21.06
CA GLU A 609 -5.90 19.97 -19.78
C GLU A 609 -6.84 19.60 -18.61
N GLU A 610 -8.13 19.90 -18.73
CA GLU A 610 -9.16 19.54 -17.75
C GLU A 610 -9.21 18.02 -17.51
N LYS A 611 -9.25 17.22 -18.58
CA LYS A 611 -9.22 15.76 -18.50
C LYS A 611 -8.01 15.28 -17.71
N ARG A 612 -6.80 15.72 -18.08
CA ARG A 612 -5.55 15.32 -17.41
C ARG A 612 -5.52 15.69 -15.94
N ARG A 613 -5.96 16.91 -15.61
CA ARG A 613 -5.96 17.41 -14.24
C ARG A 613 -7.01 16.72 -13.38
N LEU A 614 -8.19 16.48 -13.94
CA LEU A 614 -9.25 15.76 -13.24
C LEU A 614 -8.80 14.33 -12.91
N ILE A 615 -8.26 13.59 -13.86
CA ILE A 615 -7.76 12.21 -13.64
C ILE A 615 -6.63 12.19 -12.60
N ALA A 616 -5.67 13.12 -12.72
CA ALA A 616 -4.51 13.18 -11.86
C ALA A 616 -4.81 13.62 -10.41
N LEU A 617 -5.73 14.57 -10.25
CA LEU A 617 -5.96 15.28 -9.00
C LEU A 617 -7.41 15.17 -8.53
N CYS A 618 -8.16 14.18 -9.04
CA CYS A 618 -9.55 13.96 -8.64
C CYS A 618 -9.63 13.90 -7.12
N GLY A 619 -10.65 14.53 -6.54
CA GLY A 619 -10.98 14.41 -5.12
C GLY A 619 -11.54 13.03 -4.78
N MET A 620 -10.93 11.96 -5.28
CA MET A 620 -11.35 10.57 -5.12
C MET A 620 -10.10 9.71 -4.91
N SER A 621 -10.26 8.57 -4.25
CA SER A 621 -9.20 7.56 -4.21
C SER A 621 -9.12 6.87 -5.57
N ALA A 622 -7.92 6.61 -6.07
CA ALA A 622 -7.69 5.93 -7.33
C ALA A 622 -6.91 4.64 -7.09
N GLU A 623 -7.42 3.52 -7.60
CA GLU A 623 -6.86 2.17 -7.47
C GLU A 623 -6.81 1.48 -8.84
N TRP A 624 -5.95 0.47 -8.99
CA TRP A 624 -5.97 -0.42 -10.16
C TRP A 624 -6.76 -1.67 -9.81
N ALA A 625 -7.80 -1.95 -10.60
CA ALA A 625 -8.53 -3.20 -10.59
C ALA A 625 -8.47 -3.79 -12.01
N GLU A 626 -8.04 -5.05 -12.14
CA GLU A 626 -8.08 -5.79 -13.42
C GLU A 626 -7.46 -5.07 -14.65
N ASP A 627 -6.31 -4.41 -14.48
CA ASP A 627 -5.65 -3.62 -15.54
C ASP A 627 -6.46 -2.40 -16.05
N GLU A 628 -7.38 -1.88 -15.23
CA GLU A 628 -8.08 -0.62 -15.48
C GLU A 628 -8.00 0.30 -14.25
N LEU A 629 -8.00 1.62 -14.50
CA LEU A 629 -7.98 2.63 -13.45
C LEU A 629 -9.39 2.84 -12.92
N SER A 630 -9.58 2.61 -11.62
CA SER A 630 -10.85 2.82 -10.93
C SER A 630 -10.77 3.95 -9.90
N PHE A 631 -11.86 4.70 -9.77
CA PHE A 631 -12.00 5.83 -8.84
C PHE A 631 -13.14 5.57 -7.86
N LYS A 632 -12.88 5.78 -6.57
CA LYS A 632 -13.89 5.64 -5.50
C LYS A 632 -13.87 6.82 -4.55
N PHE A 633 -15.02 7.13 -3.96
CA PHE A 633 -15.07 8.12 -2.88
C PHE A 633 -14.28 7.63 -1.67
N THR A 634 -13.64 8.55 -0.96
CA THR A 634 -12.87 8.22 0.26
C THR A 634 -13.76 7.73 1.41
N HIS A 635 -15.04 8.10 1.40
CA HIS A 635 -15.99 7.66 2.41
C HIS A 635 -17.41 7.53 1.84
N LEU A 636 -18.15 6.51 2.26
CA LEU A 636 -19.52 6.26 1.80
C LEU A 636 -20.44 7.45 2.07
N ALA A 637 -20.33 8.07 3.25
CA ALA A 637 -21.13 9.25 3.60
C ALA A 637 -20.95 10.44 2.62
N ILE A 638 -19.78 10.59 2.01
CA ILE A 638 -19.53 11.62 0.99
C ILE A 638 -20.22 11.25 -0.32
N ALA A 639 -20.12 9.98 -0.73
CA ALA A 639 -20.83 9.46 -1.90
C ALA A 639 -22.35 9.65 -1.76
N GLU A 640 -22.91 9.32 -0.59
CA GLU A 640 -24.33 9.49 -0.30
C GLU A 640 -24.77 10.96 -0.27
N GLN A 641 -23.94 11.88 0.23
CA GLN A 641 -24.21 13.32 0.15
C GLN A 641 -24.31 13.79 -1.31
N PHE A 642 -23.40 13.34 -2.18
CA PHE A 642 -23.43 13.70 -3.60
C PHE A 642 -24.58 13.04 -4.36
N LEU A 643 -24.96 11.80 -4.00
CA LEU A 643 -26.14 11.12 -4.54
C LEU A 643 -27.44 11.83 -4.11
N ALA A 644 -27.53 12.23 -2.84
CA ALA A 644 -28.67 12.98 -2.32
C ALA A 644 -28.82 14.34 -3.02
N ARG A 645 -27.70 15.05 -3.23
CA ARG A 645 -27.65 16.27 -4.03
C ARG A 645 -28.11 16.03 -5.47
N GLN A 646 -27.72 14.91 -6.08
CA GLN A 646 -28.15 14.57 -7.44
C GLN A 646 -29.67 14.41 -7.53
N VAL A 647 -30.26 13.66 -6.60
CA VAL A 647 -31.72 13.47 -6.51
C VAL A 647 -32.45 14.82 -6.37
N ALA A 648 -31.95 15.73 -5.53
CA ALA A 648 -32.55 17.05 -5.32
C ALA A 648 -32.46 17.95 -6.56
N ARG A 649 -31.37 17.84 -7.32
CA ARG A 649 -31.09 18.63 -8.54
C ARG A 649 -31.91 18.16 -9.74
N LEU A 650 -32.16 16.86 -9.86
CA LEU A 650 -32.86 16.28 -11.00
C LEU A 650 -34.33 16.75 -11.10
N PRO A 651 -34.89 16.83 -12.33
CA PRO A 651 -36.33 16.91 -12.54
C PRO A 651 -37.07 15.76 -11.85
N LEU A 652 -38.31 16.00 -11.41
CA LEU A 652 -39.08 15.05 -10.58
C LEU A 652 -39.18 13.66 -11.23
N ASP A 653 -39.44 13.58 -12.53
CA ASP A 653 -39.55 12.33 -13.29
C ASP A 653 -38.23 11.55 -13.32
N GLN A 654 -37.11 12.25 -13.47
CA GLN A 654 -35.77 11.67 -13.47
C GLN A 654 -35.34 11.23 -12.07
N ALA A 655 -35.62 12.03 -11.04
CA ALA A 655 -35.36 11.69 -9.65
C ALA A 655 -36.14 10.43 -9.23
N VAL A 656 -37.43 10.35 -9.59
CA VAL A 656 -38.25 9.14 -9.40
C VAL A 656 -37.66 7.94 -10.15
N SER A 657 -37.18 8.15 -11.39
CA SER A 657 -36.56 7.07 -12.16
C SER A 657 -35.27 6.55 -11.53
N LEU A 658 -34.43 7.45 -11.00
CA LEU A 658 -33.20 7.11 -10.31
C LEU A 658 -33.50 6.29 -9.05
N LEU A 659 -34.34 6.83 -8.15
CA LEU A 659 -34.74 6.16 -6.89
C LEU A 659 -35.49 4.86 -7.11
N PHE A 660 -36.17 4.70 -8.26
CA PHE A 660 -36.82 3.44 -8.62
C PHE A 660 -35.80 2.36 -9.02
N SER A 661 -34.70 2.75 -9.65
CA SER A 661 -33.64 1.84 -10.10
C SER A 661 -32.54 1.58 -9.06
N VAL A 662 -32.36 2.49 -8.11
CA VAL A 662 -31.26 2.49 -7.15
C VAL A 662 -31.84 2.48 -5.74
N ALA A 663 -31.40 1.54 -4.92
CA ALA A 663 -31.72 1.51 -3.49
C ALA A 663 -30.86 2.53 -2.74
N ILE A 664 -31.47 3.33 -1.88
CA ILE A 664 -30.75 4.27 -1.01
C ILE A 664 -30.75 3.79 0.44
N SER A 665 -29.75 4.22 1.20
CA SER A 665 -29.68 4.00 2.65
C SER A 665 -30.53 5.01 3.42
N GLY A 666 -30.78 4.74 4.71
CA GLY A 666 -31.45 5.69 5.59
C GLY A 666 -30.68 7.00 5.81
N LEU A 667 -29.34 7.01 5.68
CA LEU A 667 -28.53 8.23 5.71
C LEU A 667 -28.77 9.05 4.44
N CYS A 668 -28.67 8.44 3.26
CA CYS A 668 -28.97 9.11 1.99
C CYS A 668 -30.40 9.69 1.98
N ALA A 669 -31.40 8.95 2.47
CA ALA A 669 -32.78 9.46 2.59
C ALA A 669 -32.88 10.70 3.51
N GLN A 670 -32.18 10.71 4.64
CA GLN A 670 -32.12 11.88 5.52
C GLN A 670 -31.50 13.09 4.81
N LEU A 671 -30.40 12.86 4.08
CA LEU A 671 -29.71 13.90 3.32
C LEU A 671 -30.57 14.45 2.19
N ILE A 672 -31.32 13.60 1.47
CA ILE A 672 -32.28 14.04 0.45
C ILE A 672 -33.31 14.97 1.09
N VAL A 673 -33.93 14.60 2.21
CA VAL A 673 -34.94 15.45 2.90
C VAL A 673 -34.34 16.79 3.32
N SER A 674 -33.12 16.78 3.86
CA SER A 674 -32.39 17.97 4.31
C SER A 674 -32.07 18.94 3.16
N ILE A 675 -31.47 18.42 2.08
CA ILE A 675 -31.11 19.20 0.89
C ILE A 675 -32.37 19.71 0.19
N TRP A 676 -33.38 18.85 0.02
CA TRP A 676 -34.64 19.22 -0.63
C TRP A 676 -35.36 20.36 0.10
N ARG A 677 -35.39 20.31 1.44
CA ARG A 677 -35.95 21.39 2.25
C ARG A 677 -35.18 22.69 2.08
N THR A 678 -33.85 22.62 2.00
CA THR A 678 -32.99 23.79 1.84
C THR A 678 -33.13 24.41 0.45
N GLU A 679 -33.18 23.60 -0.61
CA GLU A 679 -33.22 24.08 -1.99
C GLU A 679 -34.63 24.44 -2.48
N ARG A 680 -35.67 23.72 -2.04
CA ARG A 680 -37.05 23.89 -2.52
C ARG A 680 -38.02 24.46 -1.47
N GLY A 681 -37.60 24.55 -0.21
CA GLY A 681 -38.38 25.16 0.87
C GLY A 681 -39.47 24.27 1.48
N ASP A 682 -39.57 23.00 1.09
CA ASP A 682 -40.57 22.06 1.59
C ASP A 682 -40.00 20.62 1.72
N VAL A 683 -40.73 19.72 2.36
CA VAL A 683 -40.40 18.29 2.42
C VAL A 683 -40.69 17.59 1.07
N PRO A 684 -40.01 16.48 0.73
CA PRO A 684 -40.13 15.83 -0.57
C PRO A 684 -41.43 14.99 -0.74
N THR A 685 -42.59 15.50 -0.32
CA THR A 685 -43.87 14.77 -0.38
C THR A 685 -44.32 14.47 -1.81
N GLU A 686 -44.07 15.38 -2.75
CA GLU A 686 -44.36 15.15 -4.19
C GLU A 686 -43.50 14.01 -4.76
N LEU A 687 -42.22 13.96 -4.38
CA LEU A 687 -41.29 12.89 -4.77
C LEU A 687 -41.73 11.54 -4.22
N ILE A 688 -42.08 11.48 -2.93
CA ILE A 688 -42.59 10.26 -2.28
C ILE A 688 -43.87 9.79 -2.97
N THR A 689 -44.80 10.71 -3.25
CA THR A 689 -46.07 10.38 -3.92
C THR A 689 -45.85 9.82 -5.33
N ALA A 690 -44.99 10.45 -6.12
CA ALA A 690 -44.67 9.99 -7.47
C ALA A 690 -43.93 8.65 -7.47
N LEU A 691 -43.01 8.43 -6.52
CA LEU A 691 -42.31 7.16 -6.35
C LEU A 691 -43.27 6.05 -5.90
N GLN A 692 -44.17 6.33 -4.96
CA GLN A 692 -45.22 5.41 -4.50
C GLN A 692 -46.13 4.96 -5.66
N GLN A 693 -46.52 5.88 -6.54
CA GLN A 693 -47.27 5.55 -7.76
C GLN A 693 -46.47 4.62 -8.67
N ARG A 694 -45.20 4.91 -8.93
CA ARG A 694 -44.36 4.07 -9.80
C ARG A 694 -44.17 2.67 -9.23
N VAL A 695 -43.84 2.55 -7.94
CA VAL A 695 -43.67 1.26 -7.23
C VAL A 695 -44.96 0.43 -7.23
N THR A 696 -46.12 1.07 -7.18
CA THR A 696 -47.42 0.37 -7.20
C THR A 696 -47.84 -0.07 -8.60
N THR A 697 -47.42 0.62 -9.66
CA THR A 697 -47.79 0.27 -11.05
C THR A 697 -46.99 -0.88 -11.68
N VAL A 698 -45.77 -1.17 -11.19
CA VAL A 698 -44.87 -2.14 -11.84
C VAL A 698 -45.04 -3.54 -11.22
N GLU A 699 -45.23 -4.54 -12.09
CA GLU A 699 -45.08 -5.98 -11.80
C GLU A 699 -44.03 -6.55 -12.78
N PRO A 700 -43.07 -7.41 -12.36
CA PRO A 700 -42.98 -8.23 -11.14
C PRO A 700 -42.16 -7.64 -9.96
N TYR A 701 -42.17 -8.34 -8.81
CA TYR A 701 -41.55 -7.92 -7.52
C TYR A 701 -40.06 -7.56 -7.62
N ASP A 702 -39.27 -8.30 -8.40
CA ASP A 702 -37.81 -8.09 -8.45
C ASP A 702 -37.43 -6.72 -9.06
N GLN A 703 -38.23 -6.23 -10.01
CA GLN A 703 -37.98 -4.95 -10.68
C GLN A 703 -38.36 -3.74 -9.83
N ARG A 704 -39.13 -3.93 -8.75
CA ARG A 704 -39.57 -2.87 -7.84
C ARG A 704 -38.74 -2.78 -6.56
N LEU A 705 -37.92 -3.78 -6.24
CA LEU A 705 -37.26 -3.87 -4.93
C LEU A 705 -36.37 -2.64 -4.60
N PRO A 706 -35.50 -2.13 -5.51
CA PRO A 706 -34.73 -0.93 -5.23
C PRO A 706 -35.63 0.30 -4.96
N GLY A 707 -36.68 0.47 -5.76
CA GLY A 707 -37.68 1.51 -5.57
C GLY A 707 -38.47 1.39 -4.27
N ALA A 708 -38.81 0.17 -3.85
CA ALA A 708 -39.50 -0.09 -2.59
C ALA A 708 -38.62 0.24 -1.37
N ILE A 709 -37.31 -0.06 -1.45
CA ILE A 709 -36.33 0.32 -0.44
C ILE A 709 -36.23 1.84 -0.35
N SER A 710 -35.99 2.51 -1.49
CA SER A 710 -35.87 3.96 -1.53
C SER A 710 -37.11 4.69 -1.06
N LEU A 711 -38.29 4.18 -1.40
CA LEU A 711 -39.56 4.68 -0.92
C LEU A 711 -39.72 4.50 0.60
N GLY A 712 -39.36 3.33 1.13
CA GLY A 712 -39.45 3.04 2.56
C GLY A 712 -38.56 3.95 3.40
N GLU A 713 -37.30 4.13 3.00
CA GLU A 713 -36.35 5.00 3.68
C GLU A 713 -36.79 6.48 3.64
N LEU A 714 -37.25 6.98 2.49
CA LEU A 714 -37.77 8.36 2.38
C LEU A 714 -39.05 8.56 3.20
N TRP A 715 -40.00 7.61 3.11
CA TRP A 715 -41.25 7.68 3.85
C TRP A 715 -40.99 7.68 5.36
N ALA A 716 -40.06 6.86 5.83
CA ALA A 716 -39.65 6.83 7.24
C ALA A 716 -39.16 8.20 7.72
N LYS A 717 -38.34 8.90 6.93
CA LYS A 717 -37.78 10.21 7.32
C LYS A 717 -38.78 11.36 7.25
N VAL A 718 -39.76 11.31 6.35
CA VAL A 718 -40.76 12.39 6.21
C VAL A 718 -41.97 12.13 7.10
N HIS A 719 -42.57 10.94 7.03
CA HIS A 719 -43.85 10.64 7.66
C HIS A 719 -43.73 9.84 8.96
N GLY A 720 -42.55 9.35 9.34
CA GLY A 720 -42.38 8.50 10.53
C GLY A 720 -42.84 9.16 11.84
N ALA A 721 -42.59 10.46 12.02
CA ALA A 721 -42.86 11.19 13.27
C ALA A 721 -44.02 12.21 13.19
N GLU A 722 -44.76 12.28 12.08
CA GLU A 722 -45.88 13.21 11.90
C GLU A 722 -47.09 12.87 12.78
N ASP A 723 -48.02 13.83 12.96
CA ASP A 723 -49.32 13.56 13.57
C ASP A 723 -50.38 13.31 12.50
N GLY A 724 -51.39 12.49 12.81
CA GLY A 724 -52.53 12.21 11.95
C GLY A 724 -52.46 10.86 11.20
N PRO A 725 -53.50 10.57 10.39
CA PRO A 725 -53.60 9.32 9.66
C PRO A 725 -52.61 9.26 8.49
N ARG A 726 -51.84 8.18 8.42
CA ARG A 726 -50.76 7.99 7.44
C ARG A 726 -50.84 6.60 6.82
N ALA A 727 -50.46 6.48 5.56
CA ALA A 727 -50.43 5.18 4.89
C ALA A 727 -49.19 5.04 4.02
N ALA A 728 -48.66 3.82 3.95
CA ALA A 728 -47.58 3.44 3.05
C ALA A 728 -47.92 2.10 2.41
N ARG A 729 -47.57 1.94 1.13
CA ARG A 729 -47.81 0.70 0.41
C ARG A 729 -46.54 0.20 -0.27
N ARG A 730 -46.26 -1.10 -0.22
CA ARG A 730 -45.12 -1.73 -0.92
C ARG A 730 -43.77 -1.06 -0.58
N ILE A 731 -43.56 -0.75 0.70
CA ILE A 731 -42.30 -0.21 1.19
C ILE A 731 -41.38 -1.31 1.72
N THR A 732 -40.07 -1.10 1.62
CA THR A 732 -39.07 -1.94 2.27
C THR A 732 -38.15 -1.05 3.09
N VAL A 733 -37.90 -1.38 4.35
CA VAL A 733 -37.08 -0.54 5.24
C VAL A 733 -36.45 -1.38 6.35
N GLU A 734 -35.19 -1.11 6.69
CA GLU A 734 -34.49 -1.87 7.73
C GLU A 734 -34.95 -1.47 9.15
N LEU A 735 -35.13 -0.16 9.37
CA LEU A 735 -35.60 0.39 10.64
C LEU A 735 -36.66 1.45 10.39
N LEU A 736 -37.88 1.19 10.83
CA LEU A 736 -38.98 2.15 10.81
C LEU A 736 -39.37 2.53 12.24
N GLU A 737 -39.14 3.79 12.61
CA GLU A 737 -39.62 4.35 13.87
C GLU A 737 -40.88 5.17 13.62
N LEU A 738 -41.99 4.73 14.21
CA LEU A 738 -43.29 5.40 14.13
C LEU A 738 -43.53 6.21 15.39
N GLY A 739 -43.46 7.53 15.26
CA GLY A 739 -43.80 8.50 16.30
C GLY A 739 -45.07 9.28 16.00
N GLY A 740 -45.33 10.29 16.84
CA GLY A 740 -46.54 11.12 16.77
C GLY A 740 -47.79 10.36 17.21
N SER A 741 -48.96 10.88 16.84
CA SER A 741 -50.26 10.31 17.17
C SER A 741 -51.09 10.02 15.90
N GLY A 742 -51.91 8.97 15.93
CA GLY A 742 -52.85 8.67 14.85
C GLY A 742 -52.69 7.28 14.23
N ARG A 743 -53.54 7.00 13.25
CA ARG A 743 -53.65 5.67 12.62
C ARG A 743 -52.72 5.52 11.43
N ILE A 744 -51.85 4.52 11.47
CA ILE A 744 -50.89 4.21 10.41
C ILE A 744 -51.28 2.90 9.74
N SER A 745 -51.45 2.92 8.42
CA SER A 745 -51.76 1.72 7.63
C SER A 745 -50.58 1.36 6.72
N LEU A 746 -49.98 0.18 6.95
CA LEU A 746 -48.92 -0.36 6.12
C LEU A 746 -49.49 -1.53 5.31
N GLU A 747 -49.43 -1.43 3.98
CA GLU A 747 -49.94 -2.44 3.05
C GLU A 747 -48.80 -3.01 2.22
N GLU A 748 -48.68 -4.33 2.11
CA GLU A 748 -47.59 -5.01 1.36
C GLU A 748 -46.18 -4.54 1.78
N ALA A 749 -45.97 -4.17 3.05
CA ALA A 749 -44.69 -3.65 3.55
C ALA A 749 -43.75 -4.78 3.99
N HIS A 750 -42.44 -4.59 3.85
CA HIS A 750 -41.41 -5.50 4.36
C HIS A 750 -40.46 -4.73 5.29
N ILE A 751 -40.51 -4.99 6.59
CA ILE A 751 -39.80 -4.19 7.60
C ILE A 751 -39.01 -5.12 8.52
N GLN A 752 -37.70 -4.93 8.62
CA GLN A 752 -36.90 -5.73 9.53
C GLN A 752 -37.15 -5.33 10.99
N ASN A 753 -37.07 -4.03 11.32
CA ASN A 753 -37.29 -3.54 12.68
C ASN A 753 -38.32 -2.40 12.67
N LEU A 754 -39.47 -2.63 13.29
CA LEU A 754 -40.54 -1.65 13.43
C LEU A 754 -40.67 -1.23 14.89
N VAL A 755 -40.41 0.03 15.21
CA VAL A 755 -40.56 0.58 16.56
C VAL A 755 -41.79 1.48 16.60
N VAL A 756 -42.72 1.22 17.52
CA VAL A 756 -43.96 1.99 17.64
C VAL A 756 -43.93 2.84 18.91
N GLY A 757 -44.04 4.15 18.73
CA GLY A 757 -44.14 5.14 19.77
C GLY A 757 -45.54 5.24 20.40
N PRO A 758 -45.67 6.00 21.49
CA PRO A 758 -46.95 6.17 22.18
C PRO A 758 -47.95 6.95 21.31
N GLY A 759 -49.21 6.52 21.28
CA GLY A 759 -50.30 7.21 20.57
C GLY A 759 -50.50 6.79 19.10
N VAL A 760 -49.73 5.82 18.61
CA VAL A 760 -49.84 5.27 17.25
C VAL A 760 -50.75 4.04 17.24
N GLU A 761 -51.71 4.01 16.31
CA GLU A 761 -52.53 2.83 15.98
C GLU A 761 -52.07 2.23 14.66
N LEU A 762 -51.47 1.04 14.70
CA LEU A 762 -50.87 0.37 13.55
C LEU A 762 -51.83 -0.67 12.95
N ARG A 763 -52.10 -0.54 11.65
CA ARG A 763 -52.79 -1.54 10.83
C ARG A 763 -51.83 -2.10 9.79
N LEU A 764 -51.62 -3.41 9.82
CA LEU A 764 -50.80 -4.14 8.86
C LEU A 764 -51.71 -4.93 7.92
N THR A 765 -51.46 -4.88 6.61
CA THR A 765 -52.20 -5.66 5.60
C THR A 765 -51.23 -6.29 4.62
N SER A 766 -51.22 -7.61 4.50
CA SER A 766 -50.33 -8.36 3.60
C SER A 766 -48.84 -7.97 3.70
N SER A 767 -48.41 -7.56 4.89
CA SER A 767 -47.06 -7.10 5.21
C SER A 767 -46.26 -8.18 5.93
N HIS A 768 -44.95 -7.99 6.02
CA HIS A 768 -44.01 -8.85 6.70
C HIS A 768 -43.13 -8.00 7.62
N ILE A 769 -43.22 -8.25 8.92
CA ILE A 769 -42.44 -7.55 9.94
C ILE A 769 -41.57 -8.57 10.67
N ASP A 770 -40.25 -8.48 10.53
CA ASP A 770 -39.34 -9.43 11.22
C ASP A 770 -39.40 -9.19 12.73
N ARG A 771 -39.32 -7.93 13.15
CA ARG A 771 -39.38 -7.54 14.56
C ARG A 771 -40.21 -6.28 14.79
N LEU A 772 -41.19 -6.38 15.68
CA LEU A 772 -42.03 -5.28 16.15
C LEU A 772 -41.70 -4.95 17.60
N ASP A 773 -41.34 -3.70 17.89
CA ASP A 773 -41.09 -3.18 19.23
C ASP A 773 -42.23 -2.26 19.68
N LEU A 774 -43.03 -2.76 20.63
CA LEU A 774 -44.10 -2.05 21.32
C LEU A 774 -43.71 -1.65 22.75
N SER A 775 -42.43 -1.75 23.14
CA SER A 775 -41.97 -1.44 24.51
C SER A 775 -42.28 0.00 24.94
N LYS A 776 -42.33 0.94 23.98
CA LYS A 776 -42.65 2.35 24.20
C LYS A 776 -44.12 2.70 23.89
N ALA A 777 -44.88 1.76 23.34
CA ALA A 777 -46.27 1.99 22.98
C ALA A 777 -47.17 1.89 24.22
N SER A 778 -48.35 2.49 24.14
CA SER A 778 -49.36 2.47 25.21
C SER A 778 -50.67 1.94 24.66
N GLY A 779 -51.22 0.87 25.25
CA GLY A 779 -52.51 0.28 24.86
C GLY A 779 -52.47 -0.61 23.60
N ALA A 780 -53.63 -0.79 22.95
CA ALA A 780 -53.84 -1.62 21.76
C ALA A 780 -53.24 -0.97 20.49
N ALA A 781 -51.90 -0.88 20.44
CA ALA A 781 -51.17 -0.29 19.33
C ALA A 781 -51.35 -1.06 18.00
N LEU A 782 -51.74 -2.34 18.05
CA LEU A 782 -52.07 -3.15 16.87
C LEU A 782 -53.58 -3.21 16.66
N VAL A 783 -54.02 -3.01 15.41
CA VAL A 783 -55.44 -3.03 15.03
C VAL A 783 -55.80 -4.33 14.34
N GLY A 784 -56.81 -5.04 14.88
CA GLY A 784 -57.33 -6.28 14.28
C GLY A 784 -56.27 -7.38 14.18
N ASP A 785 -56.24 -8.08 13.06
CA ASP A 785 -55.38 -9.25 12.83
C ASP A 785 -53.96 -8.88 12.38
N SER A 786 -53.53 -7.64 12.65
CA SER A 786 -52.20 -7.14 12.26
C SER A 786 -51.05 -7.95 12.88
N TYR A 787 -51.29 -8.64 14.00
CA TYR A 787 -50.27 -9.47 14.67
C TYR A 787 -49.84 -10.69 13.83
N GLU A 788 -50.68 -11.16 12.91
CA GLU A 788 -50.39 -12.31 12.03
C GLU A 788 -49.23 -12.05 11.06
N GLN A 789 -48.89 -10.77 10.86
CA GLN A 789 -47.85 -10.32 9.94
C GLN A 789 -46.49 -10.09 10.62
N VAL A 790 -46.38 -10.42 11.90
CA VAL A 790 -45.20 -10.16 12.76
C VAL A 790 -44.51 -11.48 13.12
N LEU A 791 -43.20 -11.57 12.95
CA LEU A 791 -42.41 -12.75 13.36
C LEU A 791 -41.97 -12.68 14.82
N GLU A 792 -41.45 -11.53 15.26
CA GLU A 792 -41.01 -11.27 16.64
C GLU A 792 -41.68 -10.02 17.21
N LEU A 793 -42.15 -10.08 18.46
CA LEU A 793 -42.77 -8.97 19.18
C LEU A 793 -42.03 -8.69 20.50
N LEU A 794 -41.51 -7.48 20.66
CA LEU A 794 -40.99 -6.97 21.92
C LEU A 794 -42.04 -6.11 22.62
N THR A 795 -42.40 -6.48 23.84
CA THR A 795 -43.27 -5.69 24.73
C THR A 795 -42.46 -5.17 25.92
N GLN A 796 -43.08 -4.42 26.84
CA GLN A 796 -42.42 -3.99 28.08
C GLN A 796 -42.01 -5.16 28.98
N SER A 797 -42.69 -6.31 28.87
CA SER A 797 -42.55 -7.45 29.77
C SER A 797 -41.76 -8.62 29.17
N GLU A 798 -41.81 -8.81 27.86
CA GLU A 798 -41.23 -9.99 27.22
C GLU A 798 -40.93 -9.80 25.72
N LEU A 799 -40.02 -10.64 25.20
CA LEU A 799 -39.81 -10.88 23.78
C LEU A 799 -40.58 -12.16 23.38
N ALA A 800 -41.64 -12.00 22.61
CA ALA A 800 -42.45 -13.10 22.07
C ALA A 800 -42.01 -13.43 20.64
N VAL A 801 -41.82 -14.72 20.35
CA VAL A 801 -41.41 -15.24 19.04
C VAL A 801 -42.41 -16.31 18.63
N GLY A 802 -42.96 -16.20 17.43
CA GLY A 802 -44.03 -17.08 16.92
C GLY A 802 -45.44 -16.63 17.31
N GLN A 803 -46.44 -17.01 16.52
CA GLN A 803 -47.80 -16.45 16.60
C GLN A 803 -48.49 -16.79 17.92
N SER A 804 -48.35 -18.00 18.43
CA SER A 804 -48.87 -18.40 19.75
C SER A 804 -48.36 -17.50 20.89
N ARG A 805 -47.04 -17.27 20.98
CA ARG A 805 -46.46 -16.39 22.02
C ARG A 805 -46.83 -14.92 21.80
N ILE A 806 -46.96 -14.48 20.55
CA ILE A 806 -47.41 -13.13 20.22
C ILE A 806 -48.87 -12.93 20.67
N LYS A 807 -49.76 -13.89 20.40
CA LYS A 807 -51.16 -13.88 20.89
C LYS A 807 -51.19 -13.78 22.42
N HIS A 808 -50.39 -14.59 23.12
CA HIS A 808 -50.26 -14.54 24.57
C HIS A 808 -49.78 -13.17 25.07
N ALA A 809 -48.71 -12.63 24.50
CA ALA A 809 -48.15 -11.33 24.86
C ALA A 809 -49.13 -10.17 24.63
N LEU A 810 -50.04 -10.31 23.66
CA LEU A 810 -51.11 -9.36 23.35
C LEU A 810 -52.41 -9.61 24.13
N GLY A 811 -52.51 -10.68 24.92
CA GLY A 811 -53.71 -11.04 25.68
C GLY A 811 -54.88 -11.56 24.82
N ILE A 812 -54.59 -12.11 23.63
CA ILE A 812 -55.55 -12.72 22.71
C ILE A 812 -55.77 -14.18 23.11
N ALA A 813 -57.02 -14.67 23.09
CA ALA A 813 -57.35 -16.04 23.50
C ALA A 813 -56.73 -17.10 22.56
N GLU A 814 -56.13 -18.15 23.14
CA GLU A 814 -55.54 -19.27 22.40
C GLU A 814 -56.63 -20.26 21.93
N ASP A 815 -56.72 -20.48 20.61
CA ASP A 815 -57.46 -21.61 20.04
C ASP A 815 -56.54 -22.84 19.93
N THR A 816 -56.69 -23.76 20.89
CA THR A 816 -55.86 -24.98 21.05
C THR A 816 -55.81 -25.94 19.85
N ALA A 817 -56.62 -25.73 18.81
CA ALA A 817 -56.59 -26.52 17.57
C ALA A 817 -55.66 -25.93 16.48
N GLU A 818 -55.30 -24.64 16.55
CA GLU A 818 -54.44 -23.96 15.57
C GLU A 818 -52.94 -24.28 15.76
N ASP A 819 -52.54 -24.66 16.97
CA ASP A 819 -51.14 -24.78 17.41
C ASP A 819 -50.33 -25.83 16.60
N VAL A 820 -50.96 -26.95 16.23
CA VAL A 820 -50.30 -28.01 15.44
C VAL A 820 -50.12 -27.61 13.98
N SER A 821 -51.10 -26.90 13.40
CA SER A 821 -51.02 -26.41 12.02
C SER A 821 -50.03 -25.25 11.90
N GLU A 822 -49.95 -24.40 12.93
CA GLU A 822 -49.00 -23.29 13.03
C GLU A 822 -47.56 -23.82 13.08
N ILE A 823 -47.29 -24.78 13.97
CA ILE A 823 -45.97 -25.44 14.08
C ILE A 823 -45.57 -26.07 12.73
N ASP A 824 -46.51 -26.75 12.07
CA ASP A 824 -46.26 -27.38 10.78
C ASP A 824 -45.96 -26.36 9.68
N ASN A 825 -46.70 -25.24 9.63
CA ASN A 825 -46.48 -24.18 8.66
C ASN A 825 -45.17 -23.42 8.92
N TYR A 826 -44.82 -23.19 10.19
CA TYR A 826 -43.56 -22.58 10.58
C TYR A 826 -42.37 -23.42 10.10
N PHE A 827 -42.37 -24.72 10.36
CA PHE A 827 -41.28 -25.59 9.92
C PHE A 827 -41.24 -25.75 8.41
N LYS A 828 -42.39 -25.87 7.72
CA LYS A 828 -42.45 -25.90 6.24
C LYS A 828 -41.87 -24.63 5.62
N SER A 829 -42.24 -23.46 6.12
CA SER A 829 -41.76 -22.16 5.61
C SER A 829 -40.25 -22.01 5.79
N ASN A 830 -39.73 -22.35 6.98
CA ASN A 830 -38.29 -22.32 7.23
C ASN A 830 -37.51 -23.35 6.40
N ILE A 831 -38.08 -24.53 6.14
CA ILE A 831 -37.48 -25.52 5.23
C ILE A 831 -37.40 -24.97 3.80
N ALA A 832 -38.45 -24.28 3.33
CA ALA A 832 -38.47 -23.67 2.00
C ALA A 832 -37.47 -22.50 1.86
N LEU A 833 -37.30 -21.70 2.91
CA LEU A 833 -36.37 -20.57 2.95
C LEU A 833 -34.90 -20.99 3.20
N ALA A 834 -34.65 -22.19 3.71
CA ALA A 834 -33.31 -22.66 4.00
C ALA A 834 -32.47 -22.80 2.71
N ARG A 835 -31.46 -21.93 2.56
CA ARG A 835 -30.48 -21.99 1.46
C ARG A 835 -29.50 -23.15 1.67
N GLY A 836 -29.91 -24.36 1.30
CA GLY A 836 -29.05 -25.56 1.28
C GLY A 836 -29.71 -26.81 1.87
N PRO A 837 -29.01 -27.97 1.87
CA PRO A 837 -29.55 -29.22 2.38
C PRO A 837 -29.67 -29.21 3.91
N ILE A 838 -30.83 -29.60 4.43
CA ILE A 838 -31.07 -29.72 5.87
C ILE A 838 -30.51 -31.06 6.36
N ILE A 839 -29.45 -31.00 7.15
CA ILE A 839 -28.75 -32.18 7.68
C ILE A 839 -28.92 -32.21 9.20
N VAL A 840 -29.50 -33.30 9.68
CA VAL A 840 -29.78 -33.50 11.11
C VAL A 840 -29.24 -34.86 11.59
N ASN A 841 -29.16 -35.02 12.90
CA ASN A 841 -28.82 -36.31 13.50
C ASN A 841 -29.86 -37.38 13.15
N SER A 842 -29.43 -38.59 12.79
CA SER A 842 -30.34 -39.66 12.35
C SER A 842 -31.25 -40.23 13.44
N ARG A 843 -30.92 -40.03 14.72
CA ARG A 843 -31.69 -40.58 15.86
C ARG A 843 -32.58 -39.53 16.53
N GLU A 844 -32.07 -38.33 16.70
CA GLU A 844 -32.71 -37.28 17.49
C GLU A 844 -33.26 -36.13 16.63
N PHE A 845 -33.00 -36.16 15.31
CA PHE A 845 -33.28 -35.07 14.37
C PHE A 845 -32.74 -33.70 14.82
N ALA A 846 -31.79 -33.69 15.76
CA ALA A 846 -31.18 -32.48 16.28
C ALA A 846 -30.27 -31.82 15.23
N PRO A 847 -30.28 -30.48 15.13
CA PRO A 847 -29.36 -29.76 14.26
C PRO A 847 -27.94 -29.74 14.82
N ASP A 848 -26.97 -30.01 13.94
CA ASP A 848 -25.54 -29.80 14.20
C ASP A 848 -25.03 -28.47 13.60
N ASP A 849 -25.87 -27.76 12.84
CA ASP A 849 -25.55 -26.52 12.12
C ASP A 849 -26.28 -25.32 12.75
N ASN A 850 -25.54 -24.24 13.05
CA ASN A 850 -26.09 -22.99 13.57
C ASN A 850 -27.13 -22.34 12.63
N ARG A 851 -27.11 -22.68 11.34
CA ARG A 851 -28.11 -22.22 10.35
C ARG A 851 -29.50 -22.80 10.59
N LEU A 852 -29.61 -23.86 11.39
CA LEU A 852 -30.87 -24.54 11.72
C LEU A 852 -31.39 -24.18 13.13
N ASN A 853 -30.97 -23.04 13.68
CA ASN A 853 -31.40 -22.60 15.01
C ASN A 853 -32.92 -22.40 15.13
N TRP A 854 -33.61 -22.15 14.01
CA TRP A 854 -35.07 -22.06 13.93
C TRP A 854 -35.79 -23.34 14.39
N ILE A 855 -35.13 -24.50 14.36
CA ILE A 855 -35.67 -25.78 14.88
C ILE A 855 -35.97 -25.70 16.37
N ARG A 856 -35.29 -24.81 17.11
CA ARG A 856 -35.46 -24.67 18.56
C ARG A 856 -36.64 -23.81 18.96
N ALA A 857 -37.30 -23.12 18.02
CA ALA A 857 -38.36 -22.15 18.31
C ALA A 857 -39.57 -22.77 19.04
N TYR A 858 -40.00 -23.96 18.61
CA TYR A 858 -41.08 -24.73 19.26
C TYR A 858 -40.55 -25.92 20.08
N GLY A 859 -39.23 -25.98 20.32
CA GLY A 859 -38.57 -27.08 21.01
C GLY A 859 -38.26 -28.29 20.12
N LEU A 860 -37.33 -29.12 20.58
CA LEU A 860 -36.85 -30.28 19.83
C LEU A 860 -37.95 -31.35 19.65
N ASP A 861 -38.83 -31.49 20.64
CA ASP A 861 -39.90 -32.50 20.61
C ASP A 861 -40.93 -32.19 19.51
N ALA A 862 -41.35 -30.93 19.38
CA ALA A 862 -42.26 -30.48 18.32
C ALA A 862 -41.65 -30.67 16.93
N TRP A 863 -40.35 -30.42 16.78
CA TRP A 863 -39.62 -30.70 15.54
C TRP A 863 -39.56 -32.19 15.22
N GLN A 864 -39.26 -33.03 16.20
CA GLN A 864 -39.25 -34.49 16.00
C GLN A 864 -40.63 -35.00 15.58
N ASP A 865 -41.69 -34.49 16.19
CA ASP A 865 -43.07 -34.87 15.88
C ASP A 865 -43.48 -34.37 14.49
N PHE A 866 -43.04 -33.17 14.08
CA PHE A 866 -43.19 -32.67 12.71
C PHE A 866 -42.49 -33.58 11.69
N VAL A 867 -41.20 -33.89 11.89
CA VAL A 867 -40.42 -34.72 10.96
C VAL A 867 -41.02 -36.12 10.85
N ARG A 868 -41.42 -36.75 11.97
CA ARG A 868 -42.06 -38.07 11.96
C ARG A 868 -43.38 -38.05 11.20
N ARG A 869 -44.26 -37.07 11.46
CA ARG A 869 -45.53 -36.93 10.74
C ARG A 869 -45.32 -36.72 9.24
N MET A 870 -44.43 -35.81 8.84
CA MET A 870 -44.15 -35.56 7.43
C MET A 870 -43.51 -36.77 6.72
N GLN A 871 -42.74 -37.59 7.45
CA GLN A 871 -42.19 -38.84 6.94
C GLN A 871 -43.27 -39.90 6.76
N ASP A 872 -44.18 -40.05 7.74
CA ASP A 872 -45.30 -40.99 7.70
C ASP A 872 -46.31 -40.62 6.60
N GLU A 873 -46.49 -39.32 6.34
CA GLU A 873 -47.28 -38.78 5.23
C GLU A 873 -46.57 -38.90 3.87
N GLY A 874 -45.31 -39.35 3.84
CA GLY A 874 -44.52 -39.50 2.61
C GLY A 874 -44.07 -38.20 1.96
N LYS A 875 -44.14 -37.06 2.68
CA LYS A 875 -43.78 -35.71 2.21
C LYS A 875 -42.30 -35.37 2.39
N ILE A 876 -41.59 -36.14 3.22
CA ILE A 876 -40.13 -36.08 3.32
C ILE A 876 -39.51 -37.48 3.22
N THR A 877 -38.31 -37.54 2.64
CA THR A 877 -37.44 -38.71 2.63
C THR A 877 -36.15 -38.40 3.37
N LEU A 878 -35.63 -39.39 4.09
CA LEU A 878 -34.39 -39.29 4.86
C LEU A 878 -33.27 -40.01 4.11
N GLU A 879 -32.34 -39.24 3.55
CA GLU A 879 -31.18 -39.76 2.83
C GLU A 879 -29.96 -39.84 3.77
N LYS A 880 -29.26 -40.97 3.82
CA LYS A 880 -28.04 -41.09 4.61
C LYS A 880 -26.93 -40.23 4.03
N VAL A 881 -26.25 -39.47 4.88
CA VAL A 881 -25.09 -38.66 4.49
C VAL A 881 -23.82 -39.28 5.08
N ASN A 882 -22.81 -39.49 4.24
CA ASN A 882 -21.48 -39.90 4.72
C ASN A 882 -20.79 -38.69 5.36
N ALA A 883 -20.79 -38.66 6.69
CA ALA A 883 -20.09 -37.66 7.49
C ALA A 883 -19.26 -38.35 8.58
N SER A 884 -18.12 -37.76 8.94
CA SER A 884 -17.34 -38.19 10.11
C SER A 884 -18.09 -37.81 11.40
N GLY A 885 -18.31 -38.78 12.30
CA GLY A 885 -19.00 -38.56 13.57
C GLY A 885 -20.36 -39.28 13.70
N ARG A 886 -21.30 -38.67 14.42
CA ARG A 886 -22.65 -39.23 14.63
C ARG A 886 -23.37 -39.41 13.29
N LEU A 887 -24.14 -40.48 13.13
CA LEU A 887 -24.91 -40.75 11.90
C LEU A 887 -25.84 -39.58 11.58
N LYS A 888 -25.73 -39.04 10.36
CA LYS A 888 -26.52 -37.91 9.88
C LYS A 888 -27.43 -38.33 8.74
N VAL A 889 -28.60 -37.70 8.68
CA VAL A 889 -29.54 -37.82 7.58
C VAL A 889 -29.83 -36.45 6.99
N ARG A 890 -29.98 -36.40 5.68
CA ARG A 890 -30.49 -35.25 4.95
C ARG A 890 -31.99 -35.41 4.80
N ILE A 891 -32.73 -34.37 5.17
CA ILE A 891 -34.17 -34.29 4.93
C ILE A 891 -34.39 -33.77 3.51
N ARG A 892 -35.16 -34.50 2.70
CA ARG A 892 -35.50 -34.13 1.33
C ARG A 892 -37.01 -34.14 1.13
N LEU A 893 -37.58 -33.05 0.66
CA LEU A 893 -39.00 -32.96 0.33
C LEU A 893 -39.28 -33.77 -0.95
N THR A 894 -40.34 -34.57 -0.94
CA THR A 894 -40.78 -35.39 -2.10
C THR A 894 -41.70 -34.63 -3.05
N GLU A 895 -42.35 -33.57 -2.57
CA GLU A 895 -43.18 -32.65 -3.35
C GLU A 895 -42.71 -31.21 -3.12
N LYS A 896 -42.93 -30.30 -4.09
CA LYS A 896 -42.80 -28.87 -3.83
C LYS A 896 -43.91 -28.50 -2.84
N LEU A 897 -43.56 -27.89 -1.71
CA LEU A 897 -44.55 -27.31 -0.81
C LEU A 897 -45.32 -26.25 -1.60
N ASP A 898 -46.64 -26.41 -1.73
CA ASP A 898 -47.47 -25.38 -2.33
C ASP A 898 -47.32 -24.08 -1.53
N GLU A 899 -46.87 -23.02 -2.20
CA GLU A 899 -46.89 -21.65 -1.68
C GLU A 899 -48.36 -21.22 -1.62
N GLN A 900 -48.97 -21.28 -0.43
CA GLN A 900 -50.25 -20.62 -0.14
C GLN A 900 -50.03 -19.27 0.50
#